data_AF-A0A972DST2-F1
#
_entry.id   AF-A0A972DST2-F1
#
_cell.length_a   1.000
_cell.length_b   1.000
_cell.length_c   1.000
_cell.angle_alpha   90.00
_cell.angle_beta   90.00
_cell.angle_gamma   90.00
#
_symmetry.space_group_name_H-M   'P 1'
#
loop_
_entity.id
_entity.type
_entity.pdbx_description
1 polymer ?
#
loop_
_entity_poly.entity_id
_entity_poly.type
_entity_poly.pdbx_seq_one_letter_code
_entity_poly.pdbx_strand_id
1 'polypeptide(L)'
;MLAILTIVAMGGFVVLPTVIQIMSGGGRATTRRDVVTTTRYGNIDLGSMSYLRQDRQTVKGLVSRIDNIVRTKQQNWQGQTVAQSLQARLSSEDQGIVETWLLVNRAEELGLIVNDAAVNAFLTQLLENAVSQDELLGVLKEMGLPESQLFRLLKYELMAMRLQDLVFTSLLPTTPGERWDYYQRLQRQATVELAEVPVDRLIGGIAEPPEKTLNAFFEQHKSREYTPGSTEPGFMVPKQIAIDYFKVDYDHLFTDEELKKYYEENKEEFKREQLPEADKPDFPSELKGGLPGLDDESLDLSPASAKEQPDQPPAAESATPPKPDSEPKAETPADQAAEPGPAGKPTGDSAEPPASRPATGKAEGSPSSDQPDSNPNPNTESRAAGRPLFHLTAYQTDNDPPAPAEKSDEPAKKDAAPSEKPAQPAEKEPAPSEKPAQPAEKEPAPSEKPAQPAEKEPAPSEKPAQPAEKEPAPSEKPAQPAEKEPAPSEKPAEPAEKEPAPSEKPAQPAEKEPAPSEKPAEPAKEEPAAPQLPEYYSFEEVKSQIQAKLAPDKIEQIFRPLENQMAIYHDAHVRYIQSQDASGKATVAEPSRPDFAKLAADAGIEAKTTRLMSQLQARDLDIGSSTISWSGQSVPFLSYAYDSLAMLRAARSQDMEGNYYLFWKTDQTDQRTPELSDPGVREMVVDAWKRIEARDKAMQAAERLAETARAKKAPLAESLAGEKEIVVRTTEPFTWIDRTSVSLALYGYGAPRLSTVQLASRSAPAVDEAEDQAPPEAETVPLVGNDFMQTVALLEPGEVGVAWNEPKTVVYVIRVLETSPPTDDLRQMFLVSANPQQINVVAQLDRWFAYQDWLKGLETMAGLEWQQ
;
A
#
# COMPACT_ATOMS: atom_id res chain seq x y z
N MET A 1 31.30 -26.05 -75.31
CA MET A 1 31.04 -24.88 -74.42
C MET A 1 29.88 -25.15 -73.46
N LEU A 2 28.64 -25.37 -73.92
CA LEU A 2 27.46 -25.54 -73.04
C LEU A 2 27.67 -26.47 -71.82
N ALA A 3 28.22 -27.67 -72.01
CA ALA A 3 28.47 -28.63 -70.92
C ALA A 3 29.50 -28.18 -69.86
N ILE A 4 30.36 -27.20 -70.19
CA ILE A 4 31.29 -26.59 -69.22
C ILE A 4 30.57 -25.45 -68.46
N LEU A 5 29.72 -24.69 -69.17
CA LEU A 5 28.90 -23.63 -68.56
C LEU A 5 27.91 -24.18 -67.52
N THR A 6 27.30 -25.35 -67.74
CA THR A 6 26.43 -25.98 -66.72
C THR A 6 27.19 -26.45 -65.49
N ILE A 7 28.42 -26.95 -65.63
CA ILE A 7 29.25 -27.35 -64.47
C ILE A 7 29.70 -26.13 -63.67
N VAL A 8 30.08 -25.03 -64.34
CA VAL A 8 30.40 -23.76 -63.66
C VAL A 8 29.16 -23.16 -62.99
N ALA A 9 27.97 -23.23 -63.62
CA ALA A 9 26.72 -22.78 -63.02
C ALA A 9 26.32 -23.60 -61.79
N MET A 10 26.48 -24.93 -61.82
CA MET A 10 26.21 -25.79 -60.65
C MET A 10 27.21 -25.54 -59.51
N GLY A 11 28.51 -25.37 -59.81
CA GLY A 11 29.49 -24.91 -58.82
C GLY A 11 29.10 -23.57 -58.20
N GLY A 12 28.63 -22.64 -59.04
CA GLY A 12 28.09 -21.34 -58.63
C GLY A 12 26.82 -21.41 -57.78
N PHE A 13 26.07 -22.51 -57.76
CA PHE A 13 24.85 -22.66 -56.95
C PHE A 13 25.04 -23.50 -55.67
N VAL A 14 26.11 -24.29 -55.58
CA VAL A 14 26.48 -25.00 -54.34
C VAL A 14 27.46 -24.18 -53.51
N VAL A 15 28.42 -23.48 -54.14
CA VAL A 15 29.46 -22.75 -53.40
C VAL A 15 29.02 -21.35 -52.98
N LEU A 16 28.15 -20.64 -53.73
CA LEU A 16 27.66 -19.33 -53.28
C LEU A 16 26.88 -19.40 -51.97
N PRO A 17 25.92 -20.32 -51.75
CA PRO A 17 25.22 -20.41 -50.47
C PRO A 17 26.19 -20.61 -49.30
N THR A 18 27.17 -21.50 -49.43
CA THR A 18 28.17 -21.74 -48.38
C THR A 18 29.13 -20.55 -48.18
N VAL A 19 29.57 -19.88 -49.24
CA VAL A 19 30.45 -18.70 -49.13
C VAL A 19 29.69 -17.49 -48.60
N ILE A 20 28.43 -17.30 -49.00
CA ILE A 20 27.55 -16.27 -48.43
C ILE A 20 27.27 -16.59 -46.96
N GLN A 21 27.05 -17.85 -46.58
CA GLN A 21 26.88 -18.27 -45.19
C GLN A 21 28.16 -18.12 -44.34
N ILE A 22 29.36 -18.22 -44.96
CA ILE A 22 30.65 -17.94 -44.32
C ILE A 22 30.91 -16.42 -44.24
N MET A 23 30.45 -15.62 -45.21
CA MET A 23 30.58 -14.16 -45.16
C MET A 23 29.52 -13.48 -44.26
N SER A 24 28.31 -14.03 -44.16
CA SER A 24 27.28 -13.57 -43.21
C SER A 24 27.52 -14.13 -41.81
N GLY A 25 28.04 -15.35 -41.69
CA GLY A 25 28.66 -15.89 -40.47
C GLY A 25 29.99 -15.23 -40.08
N GLY A 26 30.50 -14.31 -40.92
CA GLY A 26 31.66 -13.47 -40.66
C GLY A 26 31.32 -12.15 -39.93
N GLY A 27 30.03 -11.86 -39.71
CA GLY A 27 29.63 -10.87 -38.72
C GLY A 27 30.16 -11.29 -37.35
N ARG A 28 30.78 -10.36 -36.60
CA ARG A 28 31.28 -10.64 -35.25
C ARG A 28 30.18 -11.33 -34.45
N ALA A 29 30.53 -12.42 -33.77
CA ALA A 29 29.80 -12.86 -32.59
C ALA A 29 30.00 -11.83 -31.47
N THR A 30 29.33 -10.69 -31.59
CA THR A 30 28.78 -10.02 -30.41
C THR A 30 27.91 -11.08 -29.74
N THR A 31 28.43 -11.68 -28.68
CA THR A 31 27.67 -12.59 -27.82
C THR A 31 26.33 -11.92 -27.55
N ARG A 32 25.22 -12.53 -27.98
CA ARG A 32 23.92 -12.14 -27.45
C ARG A 32 24.00 -12.40 -25.96
N ARG A 33 24.15 -11.32 -25.20
CA ARG A 33 23.97 -11.35 -23.76
C ARG A 33 22.47 -11.31 -23.58
N ASP A 34 21.92 -12.47 -23.33
CA ASP A 34 20.60 -12.58 -22.75
C ASP A 34 20.65 -11.81 -21.42
N VAL A 35 19.64 -10.97 -21.18
CA VAL A 35 19.43 -10.24 -19.92
C VAL A 35 18.48 -11.04 -19.02
N VAL A 36 17.54 -11.74 -19.65
CA VAL A 36 16.66 -12.72 -19.03
C VAL A 36 16.58 -13.95 -19.92
N THR A 37 16.77 -15.11 -19.31
CA THR A 37 16.51 -16.42 -19.94
C THR A 37 15.21 -16.98 -19.41
N THR A 38 14.41 -17.64 -20.27
CA THR A 38 13.26 -18.42 -19.79
C THR A 38 13.20 -19.78 -20.46
N THR A 39 12.68 -20.77 -19.73
CA THR A 39 12.44 -22.12 -20.28
C THR A 39 11.20 -22.20 -21.17
N ARG A 40 10.30 -21.21 -21.09
CA ARG A 40 8.93 -21.29 -21.63
C ARG A 40 8.57 -20.27 -22.70
N TYR A 41 9.03 -19.02 -22.57
CA TYR A 41 8.60 -17.90 -23.42
C TYR A 41 9.75 -17.31 -24.26
N GLY A 42 10.94 -17.92 -24.21
CA GLY A 42 12.15 -17.46 -24.89
C GLY A 42 13.00 -16.51 -24.03
N ASN A 43 14.14 -16.10 -24.58
CA ASN A 43 15.10 -15.23 -23.89
C ASN A 43 14.99 -13.79 -24.41
N ILE A 44 15.21 -12.82 -23.52
CA ILE A 44 15.29 -11.39 -23.85
C ILE A 44 16.78 -11.04 -23.94
N ASP A 45 17.28 -10.77 -25.16
CA ASP A 45 18.64 -10.27 -25.34
C ASP A 45 18.76 -8.76 -25.10
N LEU A 46 19.98 -8.27 -24.88
CA LEU A 46 20.24 -6.85 -24.59
C LEU A 46 19.69 -5.89 -25.67
N GLY A 47 19.58 -6.34 -26.92
CA GLY A 47 18.93 -5.59 -27.99
C GLY A 47 17.42 -5.53 -27.80
N SER A 48 16.79 -6.68 -27.59
CA SER A 48 15.35 -6.82 -27.30
C SER A 48 14.95 -6.00 -26.07
N MET A 49 15.74 -6.05 -25.00
CA MET A 49 15.52 -5.26 -23.79
C MET A 49 15.62 -3.75 -24.05
N SER A 50 16.56 -3.33 -24.91
CA SER A 50 16.69 -1.93 -25.31
C SER A 50 15.47 -1.44 -26.11
N TYR A 51 14.89 -2.28 -26.97
CA TYR A 51 13.63 -1.97 -27.64
C TYR A 51 12.46 -1.87 -26.65
N LEU A 52 12.29 -2.83 -25.74
CA LEU A 52 11.23 -2.80 -24.73
C LEU A 52 11.31 -1.56 -23.82
N ARG A 53 12.51 -1.13 -23.42
CA ARG A 53 12.75 0.15 -22.72
C ARG A 53 12.31 1.35 -23.57
N GLN A 54 12.67 1.39 -24.85
CA GLN A 54 12.33 2.52 -25.72
C GLN A 54 10.83 2.60 -26.01
N ASP A 55 10.18 1.45 -26.21
CA ASP A 55 8.72 1.34 -26.37
C ASP A 55 8.00 1.80 -25.10
N ARG A 56 8.43 1.35 -23.91
CA ARG A 56 7.93 1.82 -22.61
C ARG A 56 8.02 3.34 -22.46
N GLN A 57 9.18 3.91 -22.73
CA GLN A 57 9.40 5.36 -22.61
C GLN A 57 8.58 6.15 -23.65
N THR A 58 8.33 5.56 -24.82
CA THR A 58 7.43 6.13 -25.83
C THR A 58 5.98 6.17 -25.33
N VAL A 59 5.49 5.09 -24.70
CA VAL A 59 4.15 5.08 -24.07
C VAL A 59 4.08 6.10 -22.93
N LYS A 60 5.03 6.09 -21.98
CA LYS A 60 5.03 7.04 -20.85
C LYS A 60 5.07 8.49 -21.33
N GLY A 61 5.92 8.83 -22.30
CA GLY A 61 6.01 10.18 -22.87
C GLY A 61 4.71 10.67 -23.52
N LEU A 62 3.95 9.77 -24.16
CA LEU A 62 2.62 10.09 -24.69
C LEU A 62 1.64 10.38 -23.55
N VAL A 63 1.61 9.52 -22.54
CA VAL A 63 0.65 9.60 -21.43
C VAL A 63 0.89 10.85 -20.57
N SER A 64 2.15 11.22 -20.30
CA SER A 64 2.47 12.47 -19.59
C SER A 64 2.11 13.72 -20.39
N ARG A 65 2.18 13.67 -21.73
CA ARG A 65 1.70 14.77 -22.60
C ARG A 65 0.18 14.89 -22.59
N ILE A 66 -0.55 13.76 -22.61
CA ILE A 66 -2.01 13.74 -22.47
C ILE A 66 -2.43 14.27 -21.09
N ASP A 67 -1.83 13.78 -20.00
CA ASP A 67 -2.11 14.22 -18.62
C ASP A 67 -1.99 15.75 -18.46
N ASN A 68 -0.92 16.34 -19.02
CA ASN A 68 -0.70 17.78 -18.97
C ASN A 68 -1.84 18.57 -19.66
N ILE A 69 -2.30 18.13 -20.84
CA ILE A 69 -3.41 18.76 -21.56
C ILE A 69 -4.73 18.58 -20.79
N VAL A 70 -4.99 17.38 -20.26
CA VAL A 70 -6.18 17.06 -19.45
C VAL A 70 -6.25 17.99 -18.23
N ARG A 71 -5.20 18.06 -17.40
CA ARG A 71 -5.13 18.95 -16.23
C ARG A 71 -5.31 20.41 -16.58
N THR A 72 -4.61 20.88 -17.62
CA THR A 72 -4.67 22.27 -18.08
C THR A 72 -6.09 22.67 -18.49
N LYS A 73 -6.82 21.79 -19.20
CA LYS A 73 -8.18 22.05 -19.66
C LYS A 73 -9.25 21.88 -18.59
N GLN A 74 -9.14 20.86 -17.74
CA GLN A 74 -10.04 20.66 -16.60
C GLN A 74 -9.77 21.66 -15.46
N GLN A 75 -8.66 22.41 -15.52
CA GLN A 75 -8.11 23.23 -14.43
C GLN A 75 -7.82 22.43 -13.14
N ASN A 76 -7.75 21.11 -13.27
CA ASN A 76 -7.80 20.13 -12.19
C ASN A 76 -6.38 19.63 -11.84
N TRP A 77 -5.57 20.52 -11.26
CA TRP A 77 -4.17 20.21 -10.96
C TRP A 77 -4.00 19.16 -9.86
N GLN A 78 -4.90 19.15 -8.86
CA GLN A 78 -4.84 18.25 -7.70
C GLN A 78 -5.60 16.92 -7.91
N GLY A 79 -6.54 16.84 -8.87
CA GLY A 79 -7.32 15.63 -9.11
C GLY A 79 -6.52 14.51 -9.77
N GLN A 80 -6.94 13.27 -9.52
CA GLN A 80 -6.37 12.08 -10.14
C GLN A 80 -6.98 11.84 -11.53
N THR A 81 -6.14 11.80 -12.56
CA THR A 81 -6.53 11.51 -13.95
C THR A 81 -6.37 10.03 -14.29
N VAL A 82 -7.02 9.58 -15.36
CA VAL A 82 -6.79 8.26 -15.99
C VAL A 82 -5.35 8.16 -16.49
N ALA A 83 -4.78 9.26 -17.00
CA ALA A 83 -3.41 9.31 -17.51
C ALA A 83 -2.35 9.17 -16.38
N GLN A 84 -2.54 9.81 -15.23
CA GLN A 84 -1.71 9.61 -14.04
C GLN A 84 -1.85 8.19 -13.49
N SER A 85 -3.08 7.67 -13.46
CA SER A 85 -3.37 6.31 -13.01
C SER A 85 -2.70 5.25 -13.90
N LEU A 86 -2.59 5.49 -15.22
CA LEU A 86 -1.78 4.67 -16.12
C LEU A 86 -0.28 4.85 -15.84
N GLN A 87 0.23 6.08 -15.68
CA GLN A 87 1.66 6.31 -15.40
C GLN A 87 2.15 5.52 -14.18
N ALA A 88 1.32 5.41 -13.14
CA ALA A 88 1.62 4.62 -11.94
C ALA A 88 1.72 3.09 -12.20
N ARG A 89 1.03 2.55 -13.21
CA ARG A 89 1.16 1.14 -13.64
C ARG A 89 2.36 0.91 -14.58
N LEU A 90 2.87 1.94 -15.26
CA LEU A 90 3.95 1.84 -16.23
C LEU A 90 5.32 1.99 -15.56
N SER A 91 5.91 0.91 -15.03
CA SER A 91 7.29 0.95 -14.53
C SER A 91 8.29 1.32 -15.64
N SER A 92 9.37 2.03 -15.27
CA SER A 92 10.51 2.33 -16.16
C SER A 92 11.73 1.44 -15.89
N GLU A 93 11.66 0.60 -14.87
CA GLU A 93 12.73 -0.31 -14.47
C GLU A 93 12.70 -1.59 -15.30
N ASP A 94 13.86 -2.25 -15.42
CA ASP A 94 13.98 -3.49 -16.16
C ASP A 94 13.03 -4.58 -15.65
N GLN A 95 12.88 -4.71 -14.33
CA GLN A 95 12.02 -5.73 -13.72
C GLN A 95 10.56 -5.58 -14.14
N GLY A 96 9.97 -4.38 -14.04
CA GLY A 96 8.58 -4.14 -14.46
C GLY A 96 8.36 -4.18 -15.98
N ILE A 97 9.40 -3.91 -16.76
CA ILE A 97 9.39 -4.14 -18.22
C ILE A 97 9.32 -5.64 -18.52
N VAL A 98 10.09 -6.46 -17.82
CA VAL A 98 10.06 -7.93 -17.96
C VAL A 98 8.78 -8.55 -17.38
N GLU A 99 8.25 -8.03 -16.26
CA GLU A 99 6.93 -8.41 -15.73
C GLU A 99 5.84 -8.23 -16.79
N THR A 100 5.82 -7.06 -17.45
CA THR A 100 4.86 -6.79 -18.53
C THR A 100 5.03 -7.75 -19.70
N TRP A 101 6.27 -8.05 -20.11
CA TRP A 101 6.54 -9.04 -21.15
C TRP A 101 6.04 -10.44 -20.76
N LEU A 102 6.27 -10.86 -19.51
CA LEU A 102 5.80 -12.13 -18.96
C LEU A 102 4.25 -12.18 -18.93
N LEU A 103 3.61 -11.09 -18.54
CA LEU A 103 2.15 -10.94 -18.53
C LEU A 103 1.55 -10.98 -19.94
N VAL A 104 2.18 -10.35 -20.95
CA VAL A 104 1.72 -10.45 -22.34
C VAL A 104 1.82 -11.88 -22.87
N ASN A 105 2.96 -12.55 -22.67
CA ASN A 105 3.13 -13.96 -23.06
C ASN A 105 2.10 -14.86 -22.36
N ARG A 106 1.82 -14.61 -21.08
CA ARG A 106 0.80 -15.34 -20.33
C ARG A 106 -0.62 -15.04 -20.81
N ALA A 107 -0.91 -13.80 -21.23
CA ALA A 107 -2.18 -13.41 -21.82
C ALA A 107 -2.40 -14.09 -23.19
N GLU A 108 -1.37 -14.16 -24.02
CA GLU A 108 -1.40 -14.90 -25.30
C GLU A 108 -1.63 -16.40 -25.11
N GLU A 109 -0.95 -17.03 -24.15
CA GLU A 109 -1.16 -18.45 -23.80
C GLU A 109 -2.59 -18.73 -23.35
N LEU A 110 -3.22 -17.79 -22.65
CA LEU A 110 -4.62 -17.86 -22.20
C LEU A 110 -5.63 -17.46 -23.29
N GLY A 111 -5.19 -17.10 -24.50
CA GLY A 111 -6.05 -16.71 -25.62
C GLY A 111 -6.69 -15.32 -25.49
N LEU A 112 -6.11 -14.43 -24.66
CA LEU A 112 -6.60 -13.08 -24.42
C LEU A 112 -6.16 -12.15 -25.57
N ILE A 113 -7.12 -11.53 -26.27
CA ILE A 113 -6.87 -10.72 -27.47
C ILE A 113 -7.36 -9.27 -27.26
N VAL A 114 -6.49 -8.28 -27.51
CA VAL A 114 -6.84 -6.86 -27.56
C VAL A 114 -6.97 -6.39 -29.02
N ASN A 115 -8.19 -5.99 -29.41
CA ASN A 115 -8.51 -5.51 -30.75
C ASN A 115 -8.48 -3.97 -30.85
N ASP A 116 -8.61 -3.43 -32.07
CA ASP A 116 -8.55 -1.98 -32.33
C ASP A 116 -9.71 -1.21 -31.65
N ALA A 117 -10.86 -1.86 -31.42
CA ALA A 117 -11.97 -1.25 -30.69
C ALA A 117 -11.64 -1.07 -29.20
N ALA A 118 -10.95 -2.05 -28.58
CA ALA A 118 -10.48 -1.94 -27.20
C ALA A 118 -9.40 -0.85 -27.04
N VAL A 119 -8.53 -0.66 -28.04
CA VAL A 119 -7.55 0.46 -28.06
C VAL A 119 -8.27 1.81 -28.17
N ASN A 120 -9.25 1.95 -29.08
CA ASN A 120 -10.03 3.19 -29.21
C ASN A 120 -10.87 3.51 -27.97
N ALA A 121 -11.48 2.49 -27.34
CA ALA A 121 -12.18 2.64 -26.07
C ALA A 121 -11.24 3.10 -24.95
N PHE A 122 -10.05 2.51 -24.85
CA PHE A 122 -9.04 2.92 -23.88
C PHE A 122 -8.54 4.35 -24.11
N LEU A 123 -8.26 4.73 -25.36
CA LEU A 123 -7.92 6.11 -25.72
C LEU A 123 -9.04 7.08 -25.33
N THR A 124 -10.31 6.73 -25.57
CA THR A 124 -11.46 7.55 -25.15
C THR A 124 -11.48 7.78 -23.62
N GLN A 125 -11.12 6.77 -22.82
CA GLN A 125 -10.97 6.92 -21.36
C GLN A 125 -9.75 7.79 -21.00
N LEU A 126 -8.61 7.56 -21.65
CA LEU A 126 -7.33 8.24 -21.38
C LEU A 126 -7.37 9.76 -21.70
N LEU A 127 -8.19 10.17 -22.66
CA LEU A 127 -8.33 11.56 -23.11
C LEU A 127 -9.39 12.35 -22.31
N GLU A 128 -10.18 11.67 -21.47
CA GLU A 128 -11.20 12.22 -20.54
C GLU A 128 -12.18 13.24 -21.16
N ASN A 129 -12.48 13.12 -22.46
CA ASN A 129 -13.19 14.11 -23.28
C ASN A 129 -12.56 15.53 -23.30
N ALA A 130 -11.38 15.72 -22.70
CA ALA A 130 -10.67 17.00 -22.66
C ALA A 130 -9.77 17.18 -23.89
N VAL A 131 -9.13 16.11 -24.37
CA VAL A 131 -8.22 16.14 -25.52
C VAL A 131 -8.95 15.76 -26.81
N SER A 132 -8.84 16.57 -27.86
CA SER A 132 -9.47 16.32 -29.15
C SER A 132 -8.63 15.36 -30.02
N GLN A 133 -9.25 14.82 -31.08
CA GLN A 133 -8.53 13.99 -32.05
C GLN A 133 -7.40 14.75 -32.76
N ASP A 134 -7.61 16.03 -33.13
CA ASP A 134 -6.58 16.87 -33.75
C ASP A 134 -5.42 17.18 -32.78
N GLU A 135 -5.71 17.35 -31.49
CA GLU A 135 -4.69 17.56 -30.46
C GLU A 135 -3.86 16.30 -30.22
N LEU A 136 -4.49 15.13 -30.17
CA LEU A 136 -3.76 13.85 -30.10
C LEU A 136 -2.90 13.64 -31.34
N LEU A 137 -3.42 13.89 -32.55
CA LEU A 137 -2.64 13.82 -33.79
C LEU A 137 -1.47 14.83 -33.78
N GLY A 138 -1.64 16.00 -33.16
CA GLY A 138 -0.57 16.95 -32.88
C GLY A 138 0.52 16.37 -31.96
N VAL A 139 0.13 15.80 -30.82
CA VAL A 139 1.05 15.14 -29.87
C VAL A 139 1.80 13.97 -30.53
N LEU A 140 1.12 13.11 -31.26
CA LEU A 140 1.72 12.00 -31.99
C LEU A 140 2.73 12.48 -33.04
N LYS A 141 2.40 13.57 -33.76
CA LYS A 141 3.29 14.20 -34.75
C LYS A 141 4.52 14.85 -34.10
N GLU A 142 4.38 15.50 -32.94
CA GLU A 142 5.53 16.03 -32.17
C GLU A 142 6.46 14.92 -31.69
N MET A 143 5.90 13.77 -31.29
CA MET A 143 6.66 12.60 -30.86
C MET A 143 7.24 11.78 -32.03
N GLY A 144 6.86 12.08 -33.27
CA GLY A 144 7.20 11.26 -34.45
C GLY A 144 6.57 9.86 -34.43
N LEU A 145 5.51 9.64 -33.64
CA LEU A 145 4.89 8.35 -33.39
C LEU A 145 3.70 8.11 -34.36
N PRO A 146 3.82 7.19 -35.34
CA PRO A 146 2.70 6.90 -36.24
C PRO A 146 1.60 6.09 -35.54
N GLU A 147 0.34 6.28 -35.95
CA GLU A 147 -0.84 5.62 -35.37
C GLU A 147 -0.73 4.08 -35.36
N SER A 148 -0.11 3.47 -36.38
CA SER A 148 0.10 2.02 -36.44
C SER A 148 1.15 1.50 -35.46
N GLN A 149 2.05 2.36 -34.96
CA GLN A 149 2.94 2.05 -33.83
C GLN A 149 2.23 2.33 -32.50
N LEU A 150 1.48 3.42 -32.37
CA LEU A 150 0.61 3.68 -31.21
C LEU A 150 -0.29 2.48 -30.90
N PHE A 151 -1.00 1.94 -31.89
CA PHE A 151 -1.89 0.80 -31.72
C PHE A 151 -1.14 -0.49 -31.33
N ARG A 152 0.09 -0.68 -31.81
CA ARG A 152 0.94 -1.81 -31.43
C ARG A 152 1.35 -1.71 -29.95
N LEU A 153 1.85 -0.54 -29.54
CA LEU A 153 2.28 -0.26 -28.17
C LEU A 153 1.11 -0.40 -27.19
N LEU A 154 -0.03 0.25 -27.49
CA LEU A 154 -1.21 0.19 -26.62
C LEU A 154 -1.82 -1.22 -26.55
N LYS A 155 -1.81 -2.02 -27.62
CA LYS A 155 -2.23 -3.43 -27.54
C LYS A 155 -1.38 -4.24 -26.56
N TYR A 156 -0.06 -4.09 -26.67
CA TYR A 156 0.90 -4.79 -25.81
C TYR A 156 0.66 -4.47 -24.33
N GLU A 157 0.63 -3.17 -23.99
CA GLU A 157 0.38 -2.70 -22.63
C GLU A 157 -1.02 -3.10 -22.12
N LEU A 158 -2.05 -3.04 -22.98
CA LEU A 158 -3.41 -3.45 -22.63
C LEU A 158 -3.54 -4.96 -22.43
N MET A 159 -2.74 -5.81 -23.09
CA MET A 159 -2.78 -7.26 -22.87
C MET A 159 -2.30 -7.63 -21.47
N ALA A 160 -1.20 -7.02 -21.02
CA ALA A 160 -0.73 -7.15 -19.63
C ALA A 160 -1.78 -6.59 -18.65
N MET A 161 -2.25 -5.35 -18.86
CA MET A 161 -3.25 -4.74 -17.98
C MET A 161 -4.55 -5.54 -17.90
N ARG A 162 -5.03 -6.15 -18.99
CA ARG A 162 -6.27 -6.96 -18.95
C ARG A 162 -6.08 -8.29 -18.23
N LEU A 163 -4.90 -8.89 -18.28
CA LEU A 163 -4.59 -10.05 -17.43
C LEU A 163 -4.52 -9.65 -15.95
N GLN A 164 -3.85 -8.55 -15.62
CA GLN A 164 -3.80 -8.00 -14.26
C GLN A 164 -5.21 -7.66 -13.74
N ASP A 165 -6.02 -6.92 -14.51
CA ASP A 165 -7.39 -6.54 -14.15
C ASP A 165 -8.25 -7.77 -13.84
N LEU A 166 -8.12 -8.86 -14.61
CA LEU A 166 -8.83 -10.13 -14.37
C LEU A 166 -8.42 -10.78 -13.04
N VAL A 167 -7.12 -10.82 -12.73
CA VAL A 167 -6.59 -11.40 -11.49
C VAL A 167 -7.00 -10.56 -10.27
N PHE A 168 -6.82 -9.24 -10.33
CA PHE A 168 -7.31 -8.35 -9.27
C PHE A 168 -8.81 -8.48 -9.08
N THR A 169 -9.60 -8.58 -10.15
CA THR A 169 -11.05 -8.79 -10.07
C THR A 169 -11.41 -10.13 -9.41
N SER A 170 -10.66 -11.21 -9.66
CA SER A 170 -10.89 -12.50 -8.97
C SER A 170 -10.51 -12.49 -7.49
N LEU A 171 -9.64 -11.56 -7.07
CA LEU A 171 -9.24 -11.35 -5.68
C LEU A 171 -10.17 -10.38 -4.91
N LEU A 172 -11.08 -9.67 -5.58
CA LEU A 172 -12.03 -8.75 -4.91
C LEU A 172 -13.03 -9.44 -3.97
N PRO A 173 -13.65 -10.59 -4.29
CA PRO A 173 -14.64 -11.22 -3.41
C PRO A 173 -14.00 -11.71 -2.11
N THR A 174 -14.56 -11.31 -0.96
CA THR A 174 -14.13 -11.79 0.36
C THR A 174 -15.22 -12.66 0.96
N THR A 175 -14.93 -13.95 1.16
CA THR A 175 -15.86 -14.96 1.70
C THR A 175 -16.24 -14.68 3.16
N PRO A 176 -17.31 -15.29 3.69
CA PRO A 176 -17.65 -15.16 5.11
C PRO A 176 -16.54 -15.60 6.07
N GLY A 177 -15.72 -16.59 5.66
CA GLY A 177 -14.57 -17.07 6.45
C GLY A 177 -13.45 -16.03 6.53
N GLU A 178 -13.03 -15.47 5.39
CA GLU A 178 -12.01 -14.40 5.36
C GLU A 178 -12.49 -13.13 6.08
N ARG A 179 -13.77 -12.75 5.97
CA ARG A 179 -14.30 -11.59 6.73
C ARG A 179 -14.22 -11.80 8.24
N TRP A 180 -14.43 -13.04 8.70
CA TRP A 180 -14.29 -13.42 10.10
C TRP A 180 -12.82 -13.46 10.52
N ASP A 181 -11.92 -14.02 9.70
CA ASP A 181 -10.47 -14.01 9.94
C ASP A 181 -9.92 -12.58 10.04
N TYR A 182 -10.18 -11.71 9.05
CA TYR A 182 -9.76 -10.30 9.10
C TYR A 182 -10.33 -9.54 10.31
N TYR A 183 -11.53 -9.91 10.78
CA TYR A 183 -12.07 -9.37 12.04
C TYR A 183 -11.31 -9.91 13.28
N GLN A 184 -10.96 -11.20 13.32
CA GLN A 184 -10.05 -11.73 14.34
C GLN A 184 -8.71 -10.96 14.34
N ARG A 185 -8.08 -10.75 13.18
CA ARG A 185 -6.80 -10.02 13.06
C ARG A 185 -6.85 -8.58 13.60
N LEU A 186 -8.02 -7.95 13.55
CA LEU A 186 -8.28 -6.59 14.04
C LEU A 186 -8.66 -6.49 15.52
N GLN A 187 -9.30 -7.51 16.08
CA GLN A 187 -10.01 -7.40 17.37
C GLN A 187 -9.59 -8.42 18.42
N ARG A 188 -8.95 -9.53 18.04
CA ARG A 188 -8.34 -10.47 18.98
C ARG A 188 -6.97 -9.95 19.39
N GLN A 189 -6.84 -9.59 20.66
CA GLN A 189 -5.55 -9.43 21.31
C GLN A 189 -5.02 -10.79 21.77
N ALA A 190 -3.69 -10.94 21.77
CA ALA A 190 -2.98 -12.06 22.38
C ALA A 190 -1.88 -11.52 23.32
N THR A 191 -1.68 -12.21 24.43
CA THR A 191 -0.54 -11.99 25.36
C THR A 191 0.33 -13.24 25.30
N VAL A 192 1.63 -13.11 25.04
CA VAL A 192 2.51 -14.29 24.81
C VAL A 192 3.80 -14.24 25.64
N GLU A 193 4.30 -15.41 26.03
CA GLU A 193 5.70 -15.59 26.42
C GLU A 193 6.55 -15.81 25.15
N LEU A 194 7.73 -15.20 25.12
CA LEU A 194 8.74 -15.36 24.07
C LEU A 194 10.05 -15.85 24.66
N ALA A 195 10.68 -16.82 24.01
CA ALA A 195 12.05 -17.22 24.26
C ALA A 195 12.88 -17.07 22.98
N GLU A 196 13.93 -16.26 23.02
CA GLU A 196 14.68 -15.84 21.83
C GLU A 196 15.84 -16.77 21.49
N VAL A 197 15.99 -17.09 20.20
CA VAL A 197 17.16 -17.78 19.63
C VAL A 197 17.77 -16.91 18.52
N PRO A 198 18.70 -15.98 18.86
CA PRO A 198 19.35 -15.13 17.87
C PRO A 198 20.35 -15.91 17.00
N VAL A 199 20.22 -15.77 15.68
CA VAL A 199 21.04 -16.43 14.65
C VAL A 199 22.53 -16.11 14.83
N ASP A 200 22.88 -14.87 15.19
CA ASP A 200 24.26 -14.42 15.34
C ASP A 200 25.05 -15.23 16.41
N ARG A 201 24.38 -15.81 17.42
CA ARG A 201 25.04 -16.66 18.43
C ARG A 201 25.55 -17.98 17.85
N LEU A 202 24.97 -18.45 16.74
CA LEU A 202 25.30 -19.74 16.11
C LEU A 202 26.30 -19.61 14.96
N ILE A 203 26.61 -18.38 14.52
CA ILE A 203 27.65 -18.07 13.52
C ILE A 203 29.01 -18.64 13.90
N GLY A 204 29.38 -18.54 15.19
CA GLY A 204 30.66 -19.07 15.69
C GLY A 204 30.84 -20.59 15.51
N GLY A 205 29.74 -21.32 15.28
CA GLY A 205 29.73 -22.75 14.98
C GLY A 205 29.72 -23.08 13.48
N ILE A 206 30.09 -22.14 12.60
CA ILE A 206 30.09 -22.30 11.14
C ILE A 206 31.50 -22.06 10.58
N ALA A 207 32.05 -23.09 9.93
CA ALA A 207 33.31 -23.00 9.21
C ALA A 207 33.17 -22.08 7.99
N GLU A 208 34.26 -21.42 7.58
CA GLU A 208 34.21 -20.55 6.41
C GLU A 208 33.97 -21.31 5.10
N PRO A 209 33.19 -20.73 4.17
CA PRO A 209 32.90 -21.37 2.90
C PRO A 209 34.18 -21.44 2.05
N PRO A 210 34.34 -22.48 1.20
CA PRO A 210 35.36 -22.46 0.17
C PRO A 210 35.20 -21.24 -0.73
N GLU A 211 36.30 -20.63 -1.17
CA GLU A 211 36.29 -19.43 -2.06
C GLU A 211 35.37 -19.61 -3.28
N LYS A 212 35.25 -20.82 -3.84
CA LYS A 212 34.32 -21.10 -4.95
C LYS A 212 32.85 -20.86 -4.55
N THR A 213 32.45 -21.27 -3.35
CA THR A 213 31.10 -21.08 -2.81
C THR A 213 30.88 -19.60 -2.48
N LEU A 214 31.87 -18.95 -1.86
CA LEU A 214 31.81 -17.52 -1.54
C LEU A 214 31.65 -16.66 -2.80
N ASN A 215 32.41 -16.97 -3.86
CA ASN A 215 32.30 -16.30 -5.15
C ASN A 215 30.92 -16.52 -5.79
N ALA A 216 30.40 -17.76 -5.81
CA ALA A 216 29.08 -18.03 -6.39
C ALA A 216 27.95 -17.27 -5.65
N PHE A 217 28.02 -17.25 -4.33
CA PHE A 217 27.11 -16.48 -3.48
C PHE A 217 27.25 -14.96 -3.69
N PHE A 218 28.47 -14.44 -3.84
CA PHE A 218 28.67 -13.04 -4.19
C PHE A 218 28.05 -12.68 -5.54
N GLU A 219 28.33 -13.46 -6.60
CA GLU A 219 27.79 -13.22 -7.94
C GLU A 219 26.24 -13.19 -7.96
N GLN A 220 25.61 -14.04 -7.14
CA GLN A 220 24.14 -14.09 -6.98
C GLN A 220 23.54 -12.82 -6.34
N HIS A 221 24.30 -12.11 -5.48
CA HIS A 221 23.77 -11.03 -4.63
C HIS A 221 24.42 -9.64 -4.84
N LYS A 222 25.50 -9.54 -5.63
CA LYS A 222 26.28 -8.30 -5.85
C LYS A 222 25.53 -7.15 -6.54
N SER A 223 24.48 -7.46 -7.29
CA SER A 223 23.62 -6.48 -7.98
C SER A 223 22.39 -6.07 -7.18
N ARG A 224 22.08 -6.76 -6.08
CA ARG A 224 20.96 -6.41 -5.19
C ARG A 224 21.40 -5.35 -4.19
N GLU A 225 20.56 -4.34 -3.97
CA GLU A 225 20.79 -3.30 -2.97
C GLU A 225 20.57 -3.84 -1.54
N TYR A 226 21.27 -3.27 -0.56
CA TYR A 226 21.04 -3.59 0.85
C TYR A 226 19.75 -2.95 1.35
N THR A 227 18.69 -3.74 1.46
CA THR A 227 17.40 -3.33 2.05
C THR A 227 17.32 -3.78 3.52
N PRO A 228 17.21 -2.87 4.50
CA PRO A 228 16.95 -3.23 5.90
C PRO A 228 15.66 -4.06 6.04
N GLY A 229 15.66 -5.05 6.92
CA GLY A 229 14.53 -6.00 7.07
C GLY A 229 14.46 -7.09 6.01
N SER A 230 15.23 -7.01 4.92
CA SER A 230 15.30 -8.08 3.92
C SER A 230 15.82 -9.40 4.53
N THR A 231 15.12 -10.49 4.25
CA THR A 231 15.60 -11.85 4.54
C THR A 231 16.76 -12.27 3.64
N GLU A 232 16.96 -11.55 2.52
CA GLU A 232 17.95 -11.78 1.49
C GLU A 232 19.05 -10.71 1.53
N PRO A 233 20.34 -11.06 1.38
CA PRO A 233 21.40 -10.08 1.31
C PRO A 233 21.44 -9.37 -0.05
N GLY A 234 21.89 -8.12 -0.03
CA GLY A 234 22.33 -7.36 -1.18
C GLY A 234 23.67 -6.69 -0.86
N PHE A 235 24.59 -6.69 -1.82
CA PHE A 235 25.93 -6.14 -1.65
C PHE A 235 26.23 -4.93 -2.55
N MET A 236 25.29 -4.51 -3.41
CA MET A 236 25.48 -3.35 -4.28
C MET A 236 25.76 -2.10 -3.42
N VAL A 237 26.82 -1.36 -3.76
CA VAL A 237 27.16 -0.11 -3.08
C VAL A 237 26.14 0.94 -3.54
N PRO A 238 25.29 1.47 -2.63
CA PRO A 238 24.28 2.46 -2.98
C PRO A 238 24.95 3.77 -3.42
N LYS A 239 24.20 4.63 -4.11
CA LYS A 239 24.65 6.01 -4.37
C LYS A 239 24.97 6.71 -3.05
N GLN A 240 26.10 7.40 -2.99
CA GLN A 240 26.50 8.19 -1.83
C GLN A 240 26.75 9.64 -2.23
N ILE A 241 26.40 10.56 -1.34
CA ILE A 241 26.65 12.00 -1.52
C ILE A 241 27.19 12.61 -0.22
N ALA A 242 27.98 13.67 -0.35
CA ALA A 242 28.27 14.59 0.73
C ALA A 242 27.43 15.85 0.55
N ILE A 243 26.95 16.41 1.66
CA ILE A 243 26.14 17.62 1.71
C ILE A 243 26.73 18.56 2.74
N ASP A 244 26.70 19.84 2.42
CA ASP A 244 26.86 20.90 3.40
C ASP A 244 25.59 21.73 3.46
N TYR A 245 25.19 22.06 4.68
CA TYR A 245 23.92 22.73 4.93
C TYR A 245 23.97 23.65 6.14
N PHE A 246 23.14 24.67 6.11
CA PHE A 246 22.79 25.51 7.25
C PHE A 246 21.44 25.04 7.81
N LYS A 247 21.29 25.02 9.14
CA LYS A 247 19.99 24.90 9.83
C LYS A 247 19.67 26.24 10.48
N VAL A 248 18.43 26.70 10.30
CA VAL A 248 17.80 27.72 11.14
C VAL A 248 16.71 27.06 11.96
N ASP A 249 16.88 27.12 13.27
CA ASP A 249 15.94 26.56 14.24
C ASP A 249 14.68 27.44 14.33
N TYR A 250 13.49 26.84 14.25
CA TYR A 250 12.25 27.61 14.14
C TYR A 250 11.83 28.28 15.45
N ASP A 251 11.94 27.56 16.57
CA ASP A 251 11.54 28.05 17.89
C ASP A 251 12.44 29.19 18.36
N HIS A 252 13.73 29.13 18.01
CA HIS A 252 14.72 30.15 18.33
C HIS A 252 14.84 31.26 17.27
N LEU A 253 14.00 31.27 16.23
CA LEU A 253 14.07 32.22 15.12
C LEU A 253 13.76 33.67 15.54
N PHE A 254 12.98 33.87 16.61
CA PHE A 254 12.61 35.18 17.15
C PHE A 254 12.78 35.23 18.66
N THR A 255 12.98 36.43 19.20
CA THR A 255 12.83 36.64 20.65
C THR A 255 11.40 37.03 21.01
N ASP A 256 10.98 36.72 22.23
CA ASP A 256 9.69 37.16 22.77
C ASP A 256 9.53 38.70 22.71
N GLU A 257 10.63 39.45 22.84
CA GLU A 257 10.63 40.91 22.70
C GLU A 257 10.32 41.36 21.26
N GLU A 258 10.87 40.68 20.24
CA GLU A 258 10.55 40.96 18.82
C GLU A 258 9.08 40.65 18.50
N LEU A 259 8.60 39.46 18.89
CA LEU A 259 7.22 39.03 18.62
C LEU A 259 6.20 39.91 19.36
N LYS A 260 6.46 40.23 20.63
CA LYS A 260 5.59 41.09 21.44
C LYS A 260 5.55 42.51 20.91
N LYS A 261 6.69 43.05 20.46
CA LYS A 261 6.71 44.36 19.80
C LYS A 261 5.83 44.36 18.54
N TYR A 262 5.91 43.33 17.69
CA TYR A 262 5.03 43.22 16.53
C TYR A 262 3.55 43.17 16.93
N TYR A 263 3.19 42.39 17.96
CA TYR A 263 1.83 42.33 18.51
C TYR A 263 1.32 43.70 18.99
N GLU A 264 2.16 44.46 19.71
CA GLU A 264 1.80 45.80 20.20
C GLU A 264 1.69 46.83 19.07
N GLU A 265 2.52 46.75 18.03
CA GLU A 265 2.47 47.65 16.86
C GLU A 265 1.32 47.32 15.88
N ASN A 266 0.86 46.05 15.82
CA ASN A 266 -0.14 45.57 14.85
C ASN A 266 -1.43 45.06 15.51
N LYS A 267 -1.74 45.54 16.72
CA LYS A 267 -2.79 44.97 17.59
C LYS A 267 -4.18 44.83 16.95
N GLU A 268 -4.55 45.73 16.03
CA GLU A 268 -5.82 45.66 15.29
C GLU A 268 -5.93 44.42 14.38
N GLU A 269 -4.82 43.82 13.95
CA GLU A 269 -4.83 42.54 13.21
C GLU A 269 -5.30 41.36 14.08
N PHE A 270 -5.21 41.48 15.41
CA PHE A 270 -5.52 40.44 16.39
C PHE A 270 -6.83 40.72 17.15
N LYS A 271 -7.69 41.55 16.57
CA LYS A 271 -9.05 41.82 17.05
C LYS A 271 -9.91 40.57 16.90
N ARG A 272 -10.64 40.17 17.94
CA ARG A 272 -11.59 39.05 17.87
C ARG A 272 -12.79 39.50 17.04
N GLU A 273 -13.01 38.85 15.91
CA GLU A 273 -14.18 39.12 15.08
C GLU A 273 -15.43 38.64 15.81
N GLN A 274 -16.21 39.59 16.34
CA GLN A 274 -17.53 39.29 16.90
C GLN A 274 -18.46 38.95 15.73
N LEU A 275 -18.56 37.65 15.43
CA LEU A 275 -19.64 37.13 14.61
C LEU A 275 -20.97 37.70 15.15
N PRO A 276 -21.82 38.31 14.30
CA PRO A 276 -23.15 38.69 14.75
C PRO A 276 -23.88 37.45 15.25
N GLU A 277 -24.71 37.59 16.29
CA GLU A 277 -25.65 36.51 16.63
C GLU A 277 -26.44 36.16 15.36
N ALA A 278 -26.22 34.95 14.85
CA ALA A 278 -26.98 34.48 13.72
C ALA A 278 -28.45 34.41 14.15
N ASP A 279 -29.32 35.17 13.47
CA ASP A 279 -30.77 35.00 13.59
C ASP A 279 -31.07 33.51 13.50
N LYS A 280 -31.62 32.95 14.58
CA LYS A 280 -31.83 31.51 14.71
C LYS A 280 -32.60 31.04 13.47
N PRO A 281 -32.06 30.11 12.67
CA PRO A 281 -32.77 29.64 11.50
C PRO A 281 -34.15 29.13 11.94
N ASP A 282 -35.20 29.74 11.42
CA ASP A 282 -36.58 29.38 11.76
C ASP A 282 -36.92 28.04 11.09
N PHE A 283 -36.38 26.96 11.67
CA PHE A 283 -36.61 25.59 11.23
C PHE A 283 -38.09 25.25 11.45
N PRO A 284 -38.90 25.11 10.39
CA PRO A 284 -40.31 24.76 10.55
C PRO A 284 -40.41 23.39 11.24
N SER A 285 -41.15 23.32 12.34
CA SER A 285 -41.10 22.21 13.30
C SER A 285 -41.71 20.87 12.82
N GLU A 286 -41.82 20.65 11.50
CA GLU A 286 -42.43 19.48 10.87
C GLU A 286 -41.54 18.84 9.80
N LEU A 287 -40.35 18.36 10.20
CA LEU A 287 -39.63 17.31 9.47
C LEU A 287 -39.47 16.06 10.35
N LYS A 288 -40.55 15.27 10.44
CA LYS A 288 -40.51 13.90 10.97
C LYS A 288 -39.81 12.98 9.97
N GLY A 289 -38.51 12.80 10.13
CA GLY A 289 -37.72 11.89 9.31
C GLY A 289 -36.29 11.76 9.82
N GLY A 290 -36.07 10.92 10.84
CA GLY A 290 -34.74 10.65 11.36
C GLY A 290 -33.93 9.79 10.37
N LEU A 291 -32.69 10.22 10.10
CA LEU A 291 -31.65 9.33 9.56
C LEU A 291 -31.15 8.46 10.73
N PRO A 292 -31.16 7.12 10.61
CA PRO A 292 -30.78 6.24 11.71
C PRO A 292 -29.25 6.01 11.78
N GLY A 293 -28.70 5.96 12.99
CA GLY A 293 -27.38 5.40 13.26
C GLY A 293 -26.20 6.35 13.08
N LEU A 294 -26.14 7.39 13.90
CA LEU A 294 -24.90 8.09 14.30
C LEU A 294 -25.15 8.71 15.68
N ASP A 295 -25.20 7.86 16.70
CA ASP A 295 -25.26 8.30 18.10
C ASP A 295 -23.85 8.72 18.54
N ASP A 296 -23.72 9.97 18.97
CA ASP A 296 -22.44 10.65 19.26
C ASP A 296 -21.96 10.33 20.68
N GLU A 297 -21.34 9.15 20.86
CA GLU A 297 -20.78 8.74 22.15
C GLU A 297 -19.32 9.23 22.30
N SER A 298 -19.18 10.38 22.96
CA SER A 298 -17.91 11.07 23.22
C SER A 298 -16.89 10.20 23.98
N LEU A 299 -15.68 10.08 23.44
CA LEU A 299 -14.54 9.44 24.10
C LEU A 299 -13.99 10.31 25.25
N ASP A 300 -14.44 10.06 26.47
CA ASP A 300 -13.76 10.55 27.69
C ASP A 300 -12.69 9.54 28.15
N LEU A 301 -11.51 10.05 28.52
CA LEU A 301 -10.34 9.27 28.90
C LEU A 301 -9.63 9.91 30.09
N SER A 302 -10.07 9.59 31.32
CA SER A 302 -9.31 9.81 32.56
C SER A 302 -9.70 8.84 33.69
N PRO A 303 -8.82 8.58 34.68
CA PRO A 303 -8.82 7.26 35.33
C PRO A 303 -9.48 7.16 36.72
N ALA A 304 -10.18 6.04 36.91
CA ALA A 304 -10.30 5.19 38.11
C ALA A 304 -10.29 5.80 39.54
N SER A 305 -11.40 5.59 40.25
CA SER A 305 -11.40 5.12 41.65
C SER A 305 -12.73 4.44 42.00
N ALA A 306 -12.70 3.47 42.93
CA ALA A 306 -13.84 2.58 43.20
C ALA A 306 -14.44 2.77 44.59
N LYS A 307 -15.78 2.59 44.72
CA LYS A 307 -16.44 1.84 45.83
C LYS A 307 -17.97 1.76 45.75
N GLU A 308 -18.48 0.66 46.34
CA GLU A 308 -19.74 0.50 47.11
C GLU A 308 -21.12 0.69 46.43
N GLN A 309 -21.74 -0.45 46.12
CA GLN A 309 -23.19 -0.75 46.12
C GLN A 309 -23.60 -1.12 47.58
N PRO A 310 -24.82 -0.84 48.13
CA PRO A 310 -26.14 -1.17 47.54
C PRO A 310 -27.33 -0.23 47.81
N ASP A 311 -28.46 -0.40 47.09
CA ASP A 311 -29.73 -0.97 47.63
C ASP A 311 -30.93 -0.95 46.64
N GLN A 312 -31.97 -1.74 46.97
CA GLN A 312 -33.29 -1.86 46.32
C GLN A 312 -34.42 -1.78 47.39
N PRO A 313 -35.73 -1.73 47.06
CA PRO A 313 -36.43 -1.21 45.87
C PRO A 313 -37.48 -0.14 46.30
N PRO A 314 -38.60 0.09 45.57
CA PRO A 314 -39.81 -0.68 45.91
C PRO A 314 -40.74 -1.03 44.73
N ALA A 315 -41.70 -1.93 45.00
CA ALA A 315 -42.90 -2.19 44.18
C ALA A 315 -44.13 -1.47 44.82
N ALA A 316 -45.39 -1.55 44.37
CA ALA A 316 -46.07 -2.42 43.41
C ALA A 316 -47.41 -1.77 42.91
N GLU A 317 -48.26 -2.61 42.28
CA GLU A 317 -49.74 -2.48 42.12
C GLU A 317 -50.31 -1.66 40.94
N SER A 318 -51.40 -2.07 40.25
CA SER A 318 -52.11 -3.38 40.20
C SER A 318 -53.12 -3.43 39.01
N ALA A 319 -53.77 -4.58 38.82
CA ALA A 319 -55.00 -4.86 38.03
C ALA A 319 -54.90 -5.49 36.60
N THR A 320 -55.15 -6.80 36.58
CA THR A 320 -55.42 -7.74 35.46
C THR A 320 -56.88 -8.27 35.56
N PRO A 321 -57.38 -9.24 34.75
CA PRO A 321 -57.11 -9.69 33.37
C PRO A 321 -58.43 -9.56 32.52
N PRO A 322 -58.99 -10.51 31.69
CA PRO A 322 -58.93 -11.98 31.65
C PRO A 322 -58.41 -12.64 30.33
N LYS A 323 -58.07 -13.93 30.42
CA LYS A 323 -57.96 -14.91 29.32
C LYS A 323 -59.12 -15.93 29.47
N PRO A 324 -59.49 -16.73 28.45
CA PRO A 324 -59.07 -18.15 28.50
C PRO A 324 -58.87 -18.85 27.13
N ASP A 325 -58.00 -19.87 27.14
CA ASP A 325 -58.10 -21.25 26.61
C ASP A 325 -58.70 -21.52 25.20
N SER A 326 -58.20 -22.48 24.39
CA SER A 326 -57.67 -23.81 24.77
C SER A 326 -56.60 -24.39 23.83
N GLU A 327 -55.80 -25.31 24.38
CA GLU A 327 -54.86 -26.26 23.72
C GLU A 327 -55.61 -27.48 23.07
N PRO A 328 -55.00 -28.61 22.62
CA PRO A 328 -53.57 -29.04 22.58
C PRO A 328 -53.05 -29.78 21.32
N LYS A 329 -51.71 -30.03 21.31
CA LYS A 329 -50.92 -31.13 20.66
C LYS A 329 -51.01 -31.30 19.12
N ALA A 330 -49.92 -31.36 18.35
CA ALA A 330 -48.64 -32.09 18.44
C ALA A 330 -48.69 -33.56 17.96
N GLU A 331 -48.12 -33.83 16.79
CA GLU A 331 -47.55 -35.13 16.39
C GLU A 331 -46.64 -34.98 15.15
N THR A 332 -45.60 -35.81 15.05
CA THR A 332 -44.82 -36.06 13.83
C THR A 332 -44.29 -37.49 13.96
N PRO A 333 -44.42 -38.34 12.93
CA PRO A 333 -43.21 -38.98 12.38
C PRO A 333 -43.30 -39.37 10.88
N ALA A 334 -42.22 -40.02 10.41
CA ALA A 334 -42.17 -41.00 9.32
C ALA A 334 -42.19 -40.52 7.85
N ASP A 335 -41.07 -39.92 7.45
CA ASP A 335 -40.11 -40.58 6.53
C ASP A 335 -40.57 -41.84 5.76
N GLN A 336 -40.58 -41.75 4.42
CA GLN A 336 -39.88 -42.73 3.55
C GLN A 336 -39.65 -42.21 2.12
N ALA A 337 -38.56 -42.66 1.50
CA ALA A 337 -38.04 -42.15 0.23
C ALA A 337 -38.49 -42.93 -1.02
N ALA A 338 -38.54 -42.24 -2.18
CA ALA A 338 -38.39 -42.86 -3.51
C ALA A 338 -38.02 -41.81 -4.60
N GLU A 339 -36.83 -41.94 -5.18
CA GLU A 339 -36.57 -41.53 -6.58
C GLU A 339 -37.02 -42.68 -7.53
N PRO A 340 -37.39 -42.43 -8.81
CA PRO A 340 -36.51 -41.80 -9.81
C PRO A 340 -37.19 -40.90 -10.88
N GLY A 341 -36.39 -40.32 -11.79
CA GLY A 341 -36.83 -39.65 -13.04
C GLY A 341 -37.18 -40.62 -14.19
N PRO A 342 -37.01 -40.27 -15.50
CA PRO A 342 -36.35 -39.07 -16.07
C PRO A 342 -37.05 -38.44 -17.33
N ALA A 343 -36.29 -37.58 -18.06
CA ALA A 343 -36.40 -37.24 -19.50
C ALA A 343 -37.41 -36.17 -20.01
N GLY A 344 -37.08 -35.55 -21.15
CA GLY A 344 -38.07 -34.95 -22.09
C GLY A 344 -37.87 -33.48 -22.55
N LYS A 345 -37.20 -33.26 -23.69
CA LYS A 345 -37.38 -32.06 -24.57
C LYS A 345 -38.51 -32.38 -25.60
N PRO A 346 -39.24 -31.41 -26.22
CA PRO A 346 -38.69 -30.65 -27.37
C PRO A 346 -39.36 -29.27 -27.71
N THR A 347 -39.01 -28.76 -28.90
CA THR A 347 -39.61 -27.74 -29.84
C THR A 347 -41.11 -27.36 -29.74
N GLY A 348 -41.62 -26.23 -30.27
CA GLY A 348 -41.02 -25.09 -31.02
C GLY A 348 -41.96 -24.45 -32.10
N ASP A 349 -41.61 -23.25 -32.60
CA ASP A 349 -42.05 -22.55 -33.86
C ASP A 349 -43.23 -21.50 -33.91
N SER A 350 -42.98 -20.44 -34.69
CA SER A 350 -43.76 -19.41 -35.44
C SER A 350 -45.13 -18.82 -35.04
N ALA A 351 -45.26 -17.47 -35.11
CA ALA A 351 -46.12 -16.72 -36.09
C ALA A 351 -46.13 -15.17 -35.89
N GLU A 352 -46.37 -14.40 -36.98
CA GLU A 352 -46.48 -12.91 -37.01
C GLU A 352 -47.95 -12.38 -37.09
N PRO A 353 -48.23 -11.11 -36.69
CA PRO A 353 -49.55 -10.47 -36.82
C PRO A 353 -49.65 -9.35 -37.90
N PRO A 354 -50.83 -9.11 -38.51
CA PRO A 354 -51.08 -7.99 -39.44
C PRO A 354 -51.57 -6.69 -38.76
N ALA A 355 -51.43 -5.55 -39.47
CA ALA A 355 -51.68 -4.20 -38.94
C ALA A 355 -53.05 -3.58 -39.30
N SER A 356 -53.38 -2.43 -38.68
CA SER A 356 -54.47 -1.51 -39.10
C SER A 356 -54.24 -0.05 -38.63
N ARG A 357 -54.84 0.90 -39.36
CA ARG A 357 -54.78 2.39 -39.27
C ARG A 357 -56.15 2.93 -39.81
N PRO A 358 -56.49 4.25 -39.93
CA PRO A 358 -55.74 5.51 -39.68
C PRO A 358 -56.58 6.67 -39.02
N ALA A 359 -56.08 7.93 -39.14
CA ALA A 359 -56.82 9.22 -39.18
C ALA A 359 -57.26 9.88 -37.85
N THR A 360 -57.34 11.23 -37.64
CA THR A 360 -56.98 12.43 -38.47
C THR A 360 -56.92 13.73 -37.61
N GLY A 361 -56.25 14.80 -38.11
CA GLY A 361 -56.34 16.21 -37.63
C GLY A 361 -54.96 16.87 -37.38
N LYS A 362 -54.48 17.86 -38.16
CA LYS A 362 -54.76 19.33 -38.15
C LYS A 362 -54.58 20.01 -36.78
N ALA A 363 -53.70 20.98 -36.49
CA ALA A 363 -52.82 21.95 -37.20
C ALA A 363 -53.31 23.42 -37.21
N GLU A 364 -52.58 24.30 -36.52
CA GLU A 364 -52.54 25.78 -36.59
C GLU A 364 -51.31 26.31 -35.81
N GLY A 365 -50.95 27.61 -35.85
CA GLY A 365 -49.81 28.14 -35.06
C GLY A 365 -49.38 29.60 -35.34
N SER A 366 -48.25 30.01 -34.72
CA SER A 366 -47.61 31.35 -34.76
C SER A 366 -48.31 32.47 -33.93
N PRO A 367 -47.64 33.62 -33.63
CA PRO A 367 -46.33 33.74 -32.96
C PRO A 367 -46.27 34.87 -31.90
N SER A 368 -45.23 34.92 -31.05
CA SER A 368 -44.74 36.17 -30.42
C SER A 368 -43.28 36.04 -29.93
N SER A 369 -42.57 37.16 -29.81
CA SER A 369 -41.25 37.32 -29.17
C SER A 369 -41.38 37.42 -27.64
N ASP A 370 -40.36 37.17 -26.80
CA ASP A 370 -39.11 37.95 -26.64
C ASP A 370 -37.94 37.14 -26.01
N GLN A 371 -36.75 37.76 -25.99
CA GLN A 371 -35.53 37.36 -25.26
C GLN A 371 -35.06 38.57 -24.40
N PRO A 372 -34.18 38.42 -23.38
CA PRO A 372 -33.12 37.40 -23.26
C PRO A 372 -32.96 36.73 -21.87
N ASP A 373 -31.86 35.98 -21.73
CA ASP A 373 -31.15 35.59 -20.50
C ASP A 373 -31.87 34.79 -19.40
N SER A 374 -31.71 33.46 -19.43
CA SER A 374 -30.88 32.75 -18.41
C SER A 374 -30.76 31.23 -18.64
N ASN A 375 -29.53 30.74 -18.53
CA ASN A 375 -29.02 29.36 -18.52
C ASN A 375 -29.98 28.21 -18.08
N PRO A 376 -30.19 27.19 -18.94
CA PRO A 376 -30.64 25.86 -18.53
C PRO A 376 -29.64 24.72 -18.85
N ASN A 377 -29.01 24.20 -17.80
CA ASN A 377 -28.64 22.79 -17.55
C ASN A 377 -28.60 21.82 -18.77
N PRO A 378 -27.42 21.41 -19.27
CA PRO A 378 -27.28 20.50 -20.41
C PRO A 378 -27.42 19.02 -19.99
N ASN A 379 -28.63 18.57 -19.65
CA ASN A 379 -28.88 17.17 -19.28
C ASN A 379 -30.15 16.56 -19.91
N THR A 380 -30.48 16.97 -21.15
CA THR A 380 -31.69 16.47 -21.85
C THR A 380 -31.51 16.25 -23.37
N GLU A 381 -30.32 15.90 -23.86
CA GLU A 381 -30.16 15.55 -25.30
C GLU A 381 -29.22 14.37 -25.57
N SER A 382 -29.51 13.21 -24.96
CA SER A 382 -28.85 11.93 -25.25
C SER A 382 -29.84 10.86 -25.76
N ARG A 383 -30.41 11.05 -26.97
CA ARG A 383 -31.17 9.98 -27.66
C ARG A 383 -31.20 10.04 -29.20
N ALA A 384 -30.07 10.35 -29.84
CA ALA A 384 -29.91 10.16 -31.29
C ALA A 384 -28.50 9.64 -31.65
N ALA A 385 -28.44 8.66 -32.56
CA ALA A 385 -27.25 8.15 -33.26
C ALA A 385 -25.97 7.89 -32.41
N GLY A 386 -25.83 6.67 -31.90
CA GLY A 386 -24.56 6.22 -31.30
C GLY A 386 -23.42 6.12 -32.30
N ARG A 387 -22.49 7.07 -32.25
CA ARG A 387 -21.12 6.98 -32.77
C ARG A 387 -20.16 7.36 -31.64
N PRO A 388 -18.98 6.72 -31.50
CA PRO A 388 -17.99 7.16 -30.52
C PRO A 388 -17.48 8.57 -30.90
N LEU A 389 -17.21 9.40 -29.88
CA LEU A 389 -16.68 10.77 -30.06
C LEU A 389 -15.24 10.81 -30.61
N PHE A 390 -14.57 9.66 -30.65
CA PHE A 390 -13.17 9.51 -31.04
C PHE A 390 -12.99 8.18 -31.76
N HIS A 391 -12.25 8.17 -32.88
CA HIS A 391 -11.89 6.93 -33.58
C HIS A 391 -10.62 7.11 -34.44
N LEU A 392 -9.58 6.34 -34.15
CA LEU A 392 -8.41 6.12 -35.02
C LEU A 392 -8.54 4.77 -35.73
N THR A 393 -8.31 4.73 -37.04
CA THR A 393 -8.41 3.52 -37.88
C THR A 393 -7.03 3.00 -38.23
N ALA A 394 -6.49 2.04 -37.48
CA ALA A 394 -5.17 1.48 -37.76
C ALA A 394 -5.11 0.70 -39.08
N TYR A 395 -6.21 0.03 -39.48
CA TYR A 395 -6.32 -0.68 -40.76
C TYR A 395 -7.74 -0.60 -41.34
N GLN A 396 -7.84 -0.18 -42.60
CA GLN A 396 -8.90 -0.62 -43.51
C GLN A 396 -8.28 -1.62 -44.48
N THR A 397 -8.76 -2.87 -44.46
CA THR A 397 -8.58 -3.82 -45.56
C THR A 397 -9.82 -3.77 -46.44
N ASP A 398 -9.66 -3.45 -47.72
CA ASP A 398 -10.77 -3.35 -48.68
C ASP A 398 -11.50 -4.68 -48.88
N ASN A 399 -12.54 -4.95 -48.08
CA ASN A 399 -13.55 -6.01 -48.30
C ASN A 399 -14.79 -5.83 -47.40
N ASP A 400 -15.60 -4.80 -47.66
CA ASP A 400 -17.04 -4.83 -47.38
C ASP A 400 -17.79 -3.84 -48.31
N PRO A 401 -19.06 -4.09 -48.67
CA PRO A 401 -19.74 -3.34 -49.72
C PRO A 401 -20.32 -1.99 -49.25
N PRO A 402 -20.44 -0.99 -50.13
CA PRO A 402 -20.84 0.36 -49.74
C PRO A 402 -22.34 0.47 -49.41
N ALA A 403 -22.64 1.07 -48.25
CA ALA A 403 -23.96 1.59 -47.93
C ALA A 403 -24.23 2.92 -48.68
N PRO A 404 -25.49 3.23 -49.05
CA PRO A 404 -25.80 4.38 -49.91
C PRO A 404 -25.74 5.72 -49.16
N ALA A 405 -25.36 6.78 -49.88
CA ALA A 405 -25.46 8.15 -49.43
C ALA A 405 -26.48 8.91 -50.28
N GLU A 406 -27.46 9.56 -49.65
CA GLU A 406 -28.32 10.53 -50.33
C GLU A 406 -27.62 11.89 -50.42
N LYS A 407 -27.63 12.47 -51.63
CA LYS A 407 -27.38 13.90 -51.89
C LYS A 407 -28.32 14.37 -53.00
N SER A 408 -28.65 15.66 -52.97
CA SER A 408 -29.74 16.28 -53.72
C SER A 408 -29.60 16.27 -55.25
N ASP A 409 -30.75 16.14 -55.93
CA ASP A 409 -31.30 16.95 -57.05
C ASP A 409 -30.36 17.97 -57.74
N GLU A 410 -30.36 18.18 -59.07
CA GLU A 410 -30.95 17.48 -60.24
C GLU A 410 -30.11 17.88 -61.53
N PRO A 411 -30.50 17.74 -62.84
CA PRO A 411 -29.84 16.78 -63.74
C PRO A 411 -29.32 17.31 -65.10
N ALA A 412 -28.55 16.46 -65.81
CA ALA A 412 -28.58 16.23 -67.27
C ALA A 412 -27.47 15.23 -67.68
N LYS A 413 -27.59 14.27 -68.61
CA LYS A 413 -28.68 13.74 -69.48
C LYS A 413 -28.23 12.36 -70.03
N LYS A 414 -29.16 11.38 -70.16
CA LYS A 414 -29.34 10.33 -71.22
C LYS A 414 -28.11 9.58 -71.83
N ASP A 415 -28.16 8.29 -72.20
CA ASP A 415 -29.26 7.31 -72.40
C ASP A 415 -28.74 5.84 -72.40
N ALA A 416 -29.67 4.86 -72.36
CA ALA A 416 -29.55 3.43 -72.75
C ALA A 416 -28.99 2.35 -71.76
N ALA A 417 -29.49 1.11 -71.93
CA ALA A 417 -29.29 -0.14 -71.15
C ALA A 417 -29.10 -1.34 -72.15
N PRO A 418 -29.24 -2.67 -71.86
CA PRO A 418 -29.62 -3.45 -70.64
C PRO A 418 -28.63 -4.60 -70.24
N SER A 419 -28.55 -5.06 -68.98
CA SER A 419 -29.26 -6.17 -68.27
C SER A 419 -29.06 -7.62 -68.78
N GLU A 420 -28.61 -8.55 -67.90
CA GLU A 420 -29.28 -9.86 -67.65
C GLU A 420 -28.88 -10.57 -66.32
N LYS A 421 -29.39 -11.79 -66.09
CA LYS A 421 -29.55 -12.56 -64.80
C LYS A 421 -28.73 -13.91 -64.87
N PRO A 422 -28.85 -15.01 -64.04
CA PRO A 422 -29.55 -15.25 -62.75
C PRO A 422 -28.93 -16.22 -61.67
N ALA A 423 -29.53 -16.19 -60.45
CA ALA A 423 -29.93 -17.33 -59.56
C ALA A 423 -28.97 -18.14 -58.64
N GLN A 424 -29.57 -18.68 -57.55
CA GLN A 424 -29.07 -19.60 -56.50
C GLN A 424 -29.53 -21.07 -56.77
N PRO A 425 -29.12 -22.12 -55.98
CA PRO A 425 -29.81 -22.49 -54.71
C PRO A 425 -28.88 -23.14 -53.62
N ALA A 426 -29.43 -23.83 -52.60
CA ALA A 426 -28.76 -24.36 -51.39
C ALA A 426 -29.34 -25.70 -50.87
N GLU A 427 -28.70 -26.41 -49.91
CA GLU A 427 -29.22 -27.38 -48.89
C GLU A 427 -28.05 -27.96 -47.99
N LYS A 428 -28.09 -27.96 -46.63
CA LYS A 428 -28.57 -28.92 -45.59
C LYS A 428 -27.55 -29.96 -45.01
N GLU A 429 -27.66 -30.24 -43.69
CA GLU A 429 -26.91 -31.26 -42.89
C GLU A 429 -27.54 -32.68 -42.93
N PRO A 430 -26.83 -33.76 -42.52
CA PRO A 430 -26.88 -34.27 -41.12
C PRO A 430 -25.60 -34.99 -40.60
N ALA A 431 -25.60 -35.45 -39.33
CA ALA A 431 -24.51 -36.18 -38.65
C ALA A 431 -24.89 -37.63 -38.20
N PRO A 432 -23.90 -38.52 -37.96
CA PRO A 432 -23.94 -39.41 -36.77
C PRO A 432 -22.56 -39.77 -36.14
N SER A 433 -22.56 -40.53 -35.03
CA SER A 433 -21.40 -40.92 -34.21
C SER A 433 -20.88 -42.35 -34.44
N GLU A 434 -19.61 -42.65 -34.10
CA GLU A 434 -19.17 -44.01 -33.65
C GLU A 434 -17.78 -44.03 -32.95
N LYS A 435 -17.37 -45.18 -32.35
CA LYS A 435 -16.09 -45.39 -31.62
C LYS A 435 -15.68 -46.88 -31.55
N PRO A 436 -14.44 -47.27 -31.92
CA PRO A 436 -13.73 -48.33 -31.17
C PRO A 436 -12.17 -48.26 -31.09
N ALA A 437 -11.65 -48.73 -29.94
CA ALA A 437 -10.44 -49.55 -29.64
C ALA A 437 -9.01 -49.37 -30.26
N GLN A 438 -8.04 -49.83 -29.45
CA GLN A 438 -6.57 -50.10 -29.66
C GLN A 438 -6.34 -51.43 -30.47
N PRO A 439 -5.11 -52.03 -30.69
CA PRO A 439 -3.77 -51.85 -30.04
C PRO A 439 -2.50 -52.08 -30.91
N ALA A 440 -1.29 -52.13 -30.29
CA ALA A 440 -0.28 -53.23 -30.39
C ALA A 440 1.19 -52.84 -30.08
N GLU A 441 1.90 -53.76 -29.42
CA GLU A 441 3.26 -53.68 -28.82
C GLU A 441 4.46 -53.71 -29.80
N LYS A 442 5.67 -53.35 -29.31
CA LYS A 442 6.83 -54.28 -29.22
C LYS A 442 8.06 -53.76 -28.46
N GLU A 443 8.64 -54.64 -27.64
CA GLU A 443 9.97 -54.56 -26.99
C GLU A 443 11.00 -55.44 -27.78
N PRO A 444 12.34 -55.41 -27.55
CA PRO A 444 12.98 -55.91 -26.31
C PRO A 444 14.29 -55.21 -25.83
N ALA A 445 14.77 -55.57 -24.62
CA ALA A 445 16.06 -55.16 -24.02
C ALA A 445 17.25 -56.13 -24.34
N PRO A 446 18.49 -55.99 -23.78
CA PRO A 446 18.77 -56.42 -22.38
C PRO A 446 19.96 -55.77 -21.58
N SER A 447 19.94 -55.98 -20.25
CA SER A 447 21.09 -56.10 -19.30
C SER A 447 22.00 -54.86 -19.00
N GLU A 448 22.64 -54.71 -17.82
CA GLU A 448 22.83 -55.58 -16.62
C GLU A 448 22.39 -54.91 -15.27
N LYS A 449 22.40 -55.68 -14.17
CA LYS A 449 22.13 -55.30 -12.76
C LYS A 449 23.17 -56.02 -11.86
N PRO A 450 23.58 -55.54 -10.66
CA PRO A 450 22.72 -55.29 -9.48
C PRO A 450 22.77 -53.79 -9.04
N ALA A 451 22.44 -53.30 -7.84
CA ALA A 451 22.06 -53.85 -6.53
C ALA A 451 21.11 -52.87 -5.75
N GLN A 452 20.89 -53.12 -4.45
CA GLN A 452 20.30 -52.22 -3.43
C GLN A 452 20.98 -52.52 -2.07
N PRO A 453 20.83 -51.66 -1.05
CA PRO A 453 19.77 -51.89 -0.05
C PRO A 453 18.82 -50.68 0.08
N ALA A 454 17.85 -50.76 0.99
CA ALA A 454 16.72 -49.84 1.08
C ALA A 454 16.55 -49.25 2.49
N GLU A 455 15.96 -48.05 2.55
CA GLU A 455 15.14 -47.59 3.67
C GLU A 455 13.72 -47.28 3.17
N LYS A 456 12.77 -47.06 4.11
CA LYS A 456 11.33 -47.02 3.80
C LYS A 456 10.69 -45.73 4.31
N GLU A 457 9.88 -45.11 3.46
CA GLU A 457 8.80 -44.22 3.89
C GLU A 457 7.44 -44.76 3.42
N PRO A 458 6.38 -44.68 4.24
CA PRO A 458 5.03 -45.04 3.85
C PRO A 458 4.29 -43.83 3.23
N ALA A 459 3.59 -44.06 2.11
CA ALA A 459 2.73 -43.03 1.53
C ALA A 459 1.40 -42.90 2.33
N PRO A 460 0.92 -41.68 2.61
CA PRO A 460 -0.41 -41.47 3.19
C PRO A 460 -1.49 -41.70 2.11
N SER A 461 -2.45 -42.56 2.40
CA SER A 461 -3.64 -42.78 1.58
C SER A 461 -4.84 -43.02 2.48
N GLU A 462 -5.50 -41.94 2.91
CA GLU A 462 -6.81 -42.03 3.55
C GLU A 462 -7.88 -41.31 2.74
N LYS A 463 -9.09 -41.87 2.82
CA LYS A 463 -10.28 -41.54 2.06
C LYS A 463 -11.32 -41.04 3.06
N PRO A 464 -11.96 -39.88 2.87
CA PRO A 464 -12.93 -39.36 3.84
C PRO A 464 -14.03 -40.37 4.15
N ALA A 465 -14.12 -40.76 5.43
CA ALA A 465 -15.25 -41.49 5.98
C ALA A 465 -16.16 -40.50 6.71
N GLN A 466 -17.47 -40.61 6.51
CA GLN A 466 -18.46 -39.76 7.18
C GLN A 466 -18.67 -40.22 8.63
N PRO A 467 -18.52 -39.34 9.63
CA PRO A 467 -19.22 -39.48 10.91
C PRO A 467 -20.67 -39.05 10.73
N ALA A 468 -21.62 -39.84 11.25
CA ALA A 468 -23.01 -39.44 11.31
C ALA A 468 -23.32 -38.89 12.71
N GLU A 469 -23.51 -37.58 12.82
CA GLU A 469 -24.06 -36.99 14.04
C GLU A 469 -25.57 -37.25 14.12
N LYS A 470 -26.04 -37.52 15.34
CA LYS A 470 -27.47 -37.52 15.68
C LYS A 470 -27.70 -36.44 16.71
N GLU A 471 -28.65 -35.56 16.44
CA GLU A 471 -29.23 -34.69 17.47
C GLU A 471 -29.80 -35.55 18.62
N PRO A 472 -29.76 -35.00 19.84
CA PRO A 472 -31.05 -34.77 20.49
C PRO A 472 -31.19 -33.39 21.14
N ALA A 473 -32.40 -32.84 21.08
CA ALA A 473 -32.86 -31.65 21.80
C ALA A 473 -34.36 -31.85 22.19
N PRO A 474 -34.99 -30.94 22.95
CA PRO A 474 -34.63 -30.64 24.34
C PRO A 474 -35.84 -30.62 25.31
N SER A 475 -35.61 -30.82 26.62
CA SER A 475 -36.42 -30.32 27.75
C SER A 475 -35.66 -30.58 29.08
N GLU A 476 -35.82 -29.87 30.19
CA GLU A 476 -36.75 -28.76 30.53
C GLU A 476 -36.12 -27.80 31.58
N LYS A 477 -36.80 -26.72 31.96
CA LYS A 477 -36.33 -25.58 32.81
C LYS A 477 -37.06 -25.58 34.18
N PRO A 478 -36.92 -24.56 35.08
CA PRO A 478 -35.77 -23.91 35.75
C PRO A 478 -35.73 -24.13 37.29
N ALA A 479 -34.67 -23.70 37.98
CA ALA A 479 -34.73 -23.33 39.42
C ALA A 479 -33.62 -22.34 39.86
N GLN A 480 -33.99 -21.23 40.51
CA GLN A 480 -33.17 -20.25 41.26
C GLN A 480 -34.12 -19.44 42.18
N PRO A 481 -33.64 -18.66 43.18
CA PRO A 481 -32.79 -19.06 44.31
C PRO A 481 -33.40 -18.58 45.66
N ALA A 482 -32.72 -18.84 46.80
CA ALA A 482 -33.04 -18.20 48.09
C ALA A 482 -31.80 -18.11 49.02
N GLU A 483 -31.76 -17.10 49.88
CA GLU A 483 -30.61 -16.67 50.71
C GLU A 483 -30.60 -17.26 52.14
N LYS A 484 -29.42 -17.32 52.81
CA LYS A 484 -29.05 -16.41 53.94
C LYS A 484 -27.75 -16.81 54.67
N GLU A 485 -27.12 -15.81 55.30
CA GLU A 485 -25.96 -15.94 56.23
C GLU A 485 -26.34 -16.59 57.57
N PRO A 486 -25.36 -16.91 58.45
CA PRO A 486 -25.07 -15.94 59.53
C PRO A 486 -23.59 -15.84 60.01
N ALA A 487 -23.31 -14.78 60.77
CA ALA A 487 -22.12 -14.55 61.61
C ALA A 487 -22.55 -13.84 62.93
N PRO A 488 -21.67 -13.53 63.91
CA PRO A 488 -20.26 -13.91 64.13
C PRO A 488 -20.18 -14.86 65.37
N SER A 489 -19.30 -14.83 66.40
CA SER A 489 -18.14 -14.02 66.82
C SER A 489 -17.39 -14.70 67.98
N GLU A 490 -16.09 -14.43 68.20
CA GLU A 490 -15.53 -14.06 69.53
C GLU A 490 -14.02 -13.66 69.50
N LYS A 491 -13.65 -12.73 70.38
CA LYS A 491 -12.27 -12.27 70.72
C LYS A 491 -12.33 -11.68 72.14
N PRO A 492 -11.36 -11.93 73.04
CA PRO A 492 -10.60 -10.78 73.58
C PRO A 492 -9.17 -11.08 74.09
N ALA A 493 -8.30 -10.06 74.04
CA ALA A 493 -7.33 -9.73 75.11
C ALA A 493 -6.58 -8.41 74.81
N GLU A 494 -6.61 -7.49 75.77
CA GLU A 494 -5.80 -6.27 75.95
C GLU A 494 -5.49 -6.20 77.49
N PRO A 495 -4.92 -5.16 78.17
CA PRO A 495 -4.92 -3.72 77.86
C PRO A 495 -3.64 -2.91 78.32
N ALA A 496 -3.81 -1.60 78.51
CA ALA A 496 -3.02 -0.59 79.28
C ALA A 496 -2.25 0.44 78.40
N GLU A 497 -2.71 1.67 78.08
CA GLU A 497 -3.58 2.70 78.72
C GLU A 497 -2.84 3.70 79.64
N LYS A 498 -2.56 4.94 79.15
CA LYS A 498 -3.04 6.24 79.72
C LYS A 498 -2.39 7.53 79.13
N GLU A 499 -3.23 8.56 79.14
CA GLU A 499 -3.14 10.03 78.95
C GLU A 499 -1.90 10.78 79.53
N PRO A 500 -1.66 12.11 79.28
CA PRO A 500 -2.62 13.17 78.86
C PRO A 500 -2.14 14.27 77.86
N ALA A 501 -3.02 15.24 77.58
CA ALA A 501 -2.71 16.60 77.07
C ALA A 501 -2.86 17.64 78.23
N PRO A 502 -2.30 18.89 78.22
CA PRO A 502 -2.70 19.97 77.28
C PRO A 502 -1.62 21.10 77.00
N SER A 503 -2.06 22.21 76.36
CA SER A 503 -1.43 23.57 76.35
C SER A 503 -0.09 23.78 75.60
N GLU A 504 0.32 24.96 75.09
CA GLU A 504 -0.35 26.28 74.96
C GLU A 504 0.21 27.16 73.79
N LYS A 505 -0.35 28.38 73.61
CA LYS A 505 -0.05 29.40 72.57
C LYS A 505 1.35 30.07 72.75
N PRO A 506 2.01 30.62 71.70
CA PRO A 506 1.68 31.94 71.09
C PRO A 506 1.56 31.89 69.54
N ALA A 507 0.61 32.58 68.88
CA ALA A 507 0.53 34.01 68.50
C ALA A 507 1.43 34.38 67.29
N GLN A 508 0.92 34.85 66.12
CA GLN A 508 0.08 36.03 65.80
C GLN A 508 0.85 37.37 65.97
N PRO A 509 0.74 38.33 65.03
CA PRO A 509 -0.53 38.90 64.55
C PRO A 509 -0.80 38.83 63.04
N ALA A 510 -2.05 39.17 62.68
CA ALA A 510 -2.47 39.54 61.33
C ALA A 510 -3.21 40.88 61.38
N GLU A 511 -3.05 41.70 60.34
CA GLU A 511 -3.84 42.90 60.07
C GLU A 511 -3.99 43.08 58.54
N LYS A 512 -5.11 43.58 57.99
CA LYS A 512 -6.52 43.63 58.44
C LYS A 512 -7.32 44.23 57.27
N GLU A 513 -8.49 43.70 56.96
CA GLU A 513 -9.78 44.41 56.76
C GLU A 513 -10.87 43.41 56.31
N PRO A 514 -12.18 43.73 56.39
CA PRO A 514 -13.11 42.78 57.00
C PRO A 514 -14.14 42.14 56.05
N ALA A 515 -14.74 41.04 56.53
CA ALA A 515 -16.08 40.63 56.10
C ALA A 515 -17.15 41.58 56.69
N PRO A 516 -18.37 41.57 56.14
CA PRO A 516 -19.38 40.84 56.92
C PRO A 516 -20.21 39.87 56.07
N SER A 517 -20.69 38.82 56.73
CA SER A 517 -21.78 37.97 56.23
C SER A 517 -23.10 38.46 56.84
N GLU A 518 -24.05 38.85 56.01
CA GLU A 518 -25.48 38.83 56.36
C GLU A 518 -26.25 37.91 55.42
N LYS A 519 -27.24 37.21 55.99
CA LYS A 519 -28.25 36.38 55.32
C LYS A 519 -29.50 36.49 56.20
N PRO A 520 -30.74 36.66 55.66
CA PRO A 520 -31.17 36.28 54.32
C PRO A 520 -31.83 37.38 53.47
N ALA A 521 -31.89 37.13 52.16
CA ALA A 521 -32.92 37.64 51.26
C ALA A 521 -33.35 36.51 50.29
N GLU A 522 -34.58 36.56 49.80
CA GLU A 522 -35.16 35.58 48.86
C GLU A 522 -34.72 35.83 47.40
N PRO A 523 -34.90 34.86 46.47
CA PRO A 523 -34.10 34.79 45.26
C PRO A 523 -34.51 35.80 44.17
N ALA A 524 -33.50 36.51 43.65
CA ALA A 524 -33.51 36.98 42.27
C ALA A 524 -32.89 35.90 41.38
N LYS A 525 -33.48 35.65 40.20
CA LYS A 525 -32.80 34.92 39.13
C LYS A 525 -31.86 35.90 38.43
N GLU A 526 -30.56 35.80 38.70
CA GLU A 526 -29.55 36.25 37.75
C GLU A 526 -28.88 35.03 37.14
N GLU A 527 -29.09 34.89 35.84
CA GLU A 527 -28.41 33.96 34.95
C GLU A 527 -26.93 34.36 34.90
N PRO A 528 -25.97 33.41 35.05
CA PRO A 528 -24.56 33.76 35.06
C PRO A 528 -24.16 34.28 33.68
N ALA A 529 -24.00 35.60 33.57
CA ALA A 529 -23.57 36.24 32.33
C ALA A 529 -22.27 35.60 31.83
N ALA A 530 -22.28 35.13 30.58
CA ALA A 530 -21.11 34.49 29.98
C ALA A 530 -19.89 35.42 30.08
N PRO A 531 -18.68 34.89 30.42
CA PRO A 531 -17.49 35.71 30.56
C PRO A 531 -17.21 36.42 29.23
N GLN A 532 -17.27 37.76 29.24
CA GLN A 532 -17.02 38.55 28.05
C GLN A 532 -15.57 38.36 27.60
N LEU A 533 -15.39 37.66 26.49
CA LEU A 533 -14.07 37.44 25.89
C LEU A 533 -13.45 38.81 25.52
N PRO A 534 -12.13 39.00 25.73
CA PRO A 534 -11.49 40.28 25.44
C PRO A 534 -11.56 40.60 23.94
N GLU A 535 -11.70 41.90 23.62
CA GLU A 535 -11.84 42.40 22.23
C GLU A 535 -10.67 42.00 21.31
N TYR A 536 -9.52 41.63 21.87
CA TYR A 536 -8.33 41.16 21.15
C TYR A 536 -7.91 39.79 21.69
N TYR A 537 -7.26 38.99 20.85
CA TYR A 537 -6.46 37.86 21.34
C TYR A 537 -5.26 38.38 22.15
N SER A 538 -4.89 37.64 23.19
CA SER A 538 -3.70 37.90 23.99
C SER A 538 -2.43 37.49 23.23
N PHE A 539 -1.28 38.04 23.62
CA PHE A 539 0.00 37.76 22.96
C PHE A 539 0.28 36.25 22.84
N GLU A 540 0.09 35.48 23.92
CA GLU A 540 0.34 34.02 23.91
C GLU A 540 -0.58 33.26 22.95
N GLU A 541 -1.85 33.67 22.80
CA GLU A 541 -2.81 33.06 21.86
C GLU A 541 -2.42 33.27 20.37
N VAL A 542 -1.62 34.30 20.05
CA VAL A 542 -1.20 34.63 18.68
C VAL A 542 0.30 34.55 18.44
N LYS A 543 1.11 34.23 19.45
CA LYS A 543 2.59 34.19 19.38
C LYS A 543 3.07 33.35 18.19
N SER A 544 2.59 32.11 18.08
CA SER A 544 2.93 31.20 16.97
C SER A 544 2.40 31.67 15.61
N GLN A 545 1.28 32.40 15.58
CA GLN A 545 0.72 32.96 14.33
C GLN A 545 1.57 34.14 13.83
N ILE A 546 2.04 35.00 14.74
CA ILE A 546 2.97 36.10 14.43
C ILE A 546 4.31 35.52 13.94
N GLN A 547 4.83 34.51 14.65
CA GLN A 547 6.06 33.81 14.28
C GLN A 547 5.95 33.21 12.87
N ALA A 548 4.85 32.51 12.55
CA ALA A 548 4.60 31.96 11.22
C ALA A 548 4.44 33.02 10.13
N LYS A 549 3.82 34.17 10.44
CA LYS A 549 3.67 35.31 9.53
C LYS A 549 5.00 36.00 9.21
N LEU A 550 5.90 36.11 10.19
CA LEU A 550 7.19 36.81 10.06
C LEU A 550 8.34 35.92 9.61
N ALA A 551 8.28 34.60 9.87
CA ALA A 551 9.36 33.67 9.58
C ALA A 551 9.85 33.71 8.11
N PRO A 552 8.99 33.72 7.07
CA PRO A 552 9.45 33.72 5.68
C PRO A 552 10.36 34.92 5.34
N ASP A 553 10.03 36.12 5.82
CA ASP A 553 10.81 37.33 5.59
C ASP A 553 12.13 37.34 6.37
N LYS A 554 12.16 36.79 7.59
CA LYS A 554 13.40 36.69 8.39
C LYS A 554 14.34 35.62 7.82
N ILE A 555 13.80 34.48 7.37
CA ILE A 555 14.56 33.42 6.69
C ILE A 555 15.10 33.92 5.34
N GLU A 556 14.33 34.67 4.56
CA GLU A 556 14.82 35.24 3.30
C GLU A 556 15.97 36.24 3.52
N GLN A 557 15.94 37.02 4.61
CA GLN A 557 17.05 37.90 5.00
C GLN A 557 18.32 37.12 5.39
N ILE A 558 18.18 35.96 6.02
CA ILE A 558 19.30 35.09 6.44
C ILE A 558 19.86 34.30 5.24
N PHE A 559 19.00 33.67 4.44
CA PHE A 559 19.42 32.76 3.36
C PHE A 559 19.84 33.46 2.08
N ARG A 560 19.23 34.59 1.68
CA ARG A 560 19.61 35.28 0.43
C ARG A 560 21.11 35.66 0.38
N PRO A 561 21.74 36.21 1.43
CA PRO A 561 23.19 36.47 1.41
C PRO A 561 24.05 35.21 1.26
N LEU A 562 23.63 34.09 1.84
CA LEU A 562 24.34 32.81 1.80
C LEU A 562 24.20 32.15 0.42
N GLU A 563 22.99 32.08 -0.12
CA GLU A 563 22.70 31.59 -1.48
C GLU A 563 23.48 32.36 -2.54
N ASN A 564 23.59 33.69 -2.43
CA ASN A 564 24.38 34.48 -3.36
C ASN A 564 25.86 34.06 -3.36
N GLN A 565 26.44 33.75 -2.20
CA GLN A 565 27.82 33.25 -2.12
C GLN A 565 27.97 31.83 -2.65
N MET A 566 27.01 30.96 -2.38
CA MET A 566 26.96 29.60 -2.95
C MET A 566 26.84 29.64 -4.48
N ALA A 567 25.96 30.49 -5.03
CA ALA A 567 25.80 30.68 -6.48
C ALA A 567 27.07 31.26 -7.14
N ILE A 568 27.73 32.25 -6.52
CA ILE A 568 29.00 32.80 -7.01
C ILE A 568 30.09 31.70 -7.06
N TYR A 569 30.16 30.83 -6.05
CA TYR A 569 31.09 29.71 -6.04
C TYR A 569 30.74 28.65 -7.10
N HIS A 570 29.47 28.24 -7.19
CA HIS A 570 28.96 27.34 -8.24
C HIS A 570 29.37 27.83 -9.63
N ASP A 571 29.07 29.08 -9.97
CA ASP A 571 29.34 29.65 -11.29
C ASP A 571 30.83 29.79 -11.55
N ALA A 572 31.66 30.00 -10.52
CA ALA A 572 33.12 29.95 -10.65
C ALA A 572 33.63 28.51 -10.87
N HIS A 573 33.06 27.52 -10.18
CA HIS A 573 33.47 26.11 -10.26
C HIS A 573 33.04 25.45 -11.58
N VAL A 574 31.85 25.76 -12.09
CA VAL A 574 31.40 25.36 -13.44
C VAL A 574 32.34 25.92 -14.51
N ARG A 575 32.75 27.19 -14.40
CA ARG A 575 33.75 27.79 -15.31
C ARG A 575 35.13 27.14 -15.17
N TYR A 576 35.55 26.75 -13.96
CA TYR A 576 36.80 26.01 -13.74
C TYR A 576 36.78 24.65 -14.46
N ILE A 577 35.74 23.84 -14.27
CA ILE A 577 35.55 22.56 -14.97
C ILE A 577 35.55 22.75 -16.49
N GLN A 578 34.77 23.70 -17.01
CA GLN A 578 34.72 24.04 -18.45
C GLN A 578 36.05 24.56 -19.01
N SER A 579 36.98 24.97 -18.15
CA SER A 579 38.31 25.46 -18.55
C SER A 579 39.38 24.36 -18.66
N GLN A 580 39.05 23.11 -18.28
CA GLN A 580 39.96 21.97 -18.33
C GLN A 580 40.06 21.38 -19.74
N ASP A 581 41.28 21.05 -20.17
CA ASP A 581 41.51 20.25 -21.37
C ASP A 581 41.33 18.75 -21.11
N ALA A 582 41.45 17.93 -22.15
CA ALA A 582 41.32 16.47 -22.08
C ALA A 582 42.42 15.75 -21.24
N SER A 583 43.36 16.50 -20.65
CA SER A 583 44.32 16.01 -19.64
C SER A 583 44.01 16.49 -18.21
N GLY A 584 42.85 17.12 -18.00
CA GLY A 584 42.43 17.70 -16.72
C GLY A 584 43.09 19.06 -16.41
N LYS A 585 43.81 19.65 -17.36
CA LYS A 585 44.56 20.88 -17.12
C LYS A 585 43.69 22.11 -17.33
N ALA A 586 43.31 22.75 -16.23
CA ALA A 586 42.54 24.00 -16.24
C ALA A 586 43.32 25.19 -16.82
N THR A 587 42.61 26.10 -17.47
CA THR A 587 43.12 27.43 -17.89
C THR A 587 42.68 28.56 -16.94
N VAL A 588 41.76 28.27 -16.02
CA VAL A 588 41.35 29.14 -14.90
C VAL A 588 41.82 28.51 -13.58
N ALA A 589 42.12 29.32 -12.57
CA ALA A 589 42.44 28.81 -11.24
C ALA A 589 41.20 28.21 -10.55
N GLU A 590 41.39 27.18 -9.73
CA GLU A 590 40.32 26.59 -8.94
C GLU A 590 39.77 27.62 -7.92
N PRO A 591 38.44 27.82 -7.83
CA PRO A 591 37.88 28.78 -6.88
C PRO A 591 38.03 28.28 -5.44
N SER A 592 38.32 29.19 -4.51
CA SER A 592 38.27 28.91 -3.08
C SER A 592 36.82 28.71 -2.64
N ARG A 593 36.51 27.55 -2.05
CA ARG A 593 35.22 27.23 -1.44
C ARG A 593 34.89 28.20 -0.28
N PRO A 594 33.63 28.64 -0.12
CA PRO A 594 33.22 29.46 1.02
C PRO A 594 33.42 28.73 2.36
N ASP A 595 33.80 29.49 3.40
CA ASP A 595 33.92 28.98 4.77
C ASP A 595 32.54 28.90 5.43
N PHE A 596 31.94 27.72 5.40
CA PHE A 596 30.58 27.49 5.93
C PHE A 596 30.50 27.72 7.45
N ALA A 597 31.54 27.36 8.21
CA ALA A 597 31.57 27.58 9.65
C ALA A 597 31.61 29.08 9.99
N LYS A 598 32.40 29.87 9.25
CA LYS A 598 32.39 31.34 9.39
C LYS A 598 31.06 31.93 8.94
N LEU A 599 30.48 31.48 7.82
CA LEU A 599 29.22 32.03 7.32
C LEU A 599 28.03 31.76 8.26
N ALA A 600 28.02 30.60 8.92
CA ALA A 600 27.08 30.30 10.00
C ALA A 600 27.27 31.26 11.20
N ALA A 601 28.50 31.46 11.65
CA ALA A 601 28.81 32.37 12.76
C ALA A 601 28.50 33.84 12.44
N ASP A 602 28.78 34.31 11.22
CA ASP A 602 28.45 35.66 10.75
C ASP A 602 26.92 35.88 10.62
N ALA A 603 26.13 34.82 10.42
CA ALA A 603 24.67 34.85 10.28
C ALA A 603 23.89 34.47 11.57
N GLY A 604 24.56 33.92 12.59
CA GLY A 604 23.94 33.48 13.83
C GLY A 604 23.17 32.16 13.77
N ILE A 605 23.58 31.24 12.87
CA ILE A 605 22.86 29.98 12.58
C ILE A 605 23.81 28.77 12.66
N GLU A 606 23.28 27.54 12.56
CA GLU A 606 24.14 26.34 12.51
C GLU A 606 24.63 26.05 11.07
N ALA A 607 25.84 25.50 10.93
CA ALA A 607 26.31 24.84 9.72
C ALA A 607 26.80 23.42 10.02
N LYS A 608 26.49 22.49 9.11
CA LYS A 608 26.82 21.06 9.18
C LYS A 608 27.38 20.59 7.84
N THR A 609 28.40 19.74 7.91
CA THR A 609 29.13 19.17 6.76
C THR A 609 29.15 17.66 6.91
N THR A 610 28.63 16.92 5.94
CA THR A 610 28.65 15.46 5.95
C THR A 610 29.88 14.90 5.21
N ARG A 611 30.19 13.63 5.48
CA ARG A 611 31.00 12.79 4.57
C ARG A 611 30.10 12.19 3.48
N LEU A 612 30.69 11.46 2.53
CA LEU A 612 29.94 10.55 1.66
C LEU A 612 29.14 9.56 2.54
N MET A 613 27.82 9.59 2.36
CA MET A 613 26.83 8.79 3.08
C MET A 613 25.80 8.28 2.08
N SER A 614 25.21 7.11 2.35
CA SER A 614 24.08 6.60 1.56
C SER A 614 22.75 7.20 2.01
N GLN A 615 21.70 7.10 1.18
CA GLN A 615 20.38 7.67 1.51
C GLN A 615 19.82 7.14 2.84
N LEU A 616 20.06 5.87 3.15
CA LEU A 616 19.73 5.25 4.43
C LEU A 616 20.46 5.90 5.62
N GLN A 617 21.74 6.24 5.45
CA GLN A 617 22.55 6.90 6.49
C GLN A 617 22.21 8.39 6.63
N ALA A 618 21.82 9.05 5.54
CA ALA A 618 21.42 10.46 5.54
C ALA A 618 20.02 10.70 6.10
N ARG A 619 19.20 9.66 6.26
CA ARG A 619 17.91 9.71 6.96
C ARG A 619 18.06 10.09 8.44
N ASP A 620 19.16 9.69 9.06
CA ASP A 620 19.41 9.91 10.50
C ASP A 620 20.07 11.28 10.77
N LEU A 621 20.01 12.20 9.79
CA LEU A 621 20.33 13.62 9.93
C LEU A 621 19.05 14.41 10.25
N ASP A 622 19.19 15.56 10.90
CA ASP A 622 18.12 16.54 11.13
C ASP A 622 17.42 16.98 9.82
N ILE A 623 18.20 17.29 8.78
CA ILE A 623 17.66 17.60 7.44
C ILE A 623 17.00 16.38 6.76
N GLY A 624 17.20 15.16 7.27
CA GLY A 624 16.77 13.89 6.65
C GLY A 624 15.25 13.70 6.54
N SER A 625 14.47 14.29 7.46
CA SER A 625 13.00 14.30 7.43
C SER A 625 12.41 15.43 6.57
N SER A 626 13.22 16.43 6.20
CA SER A 626 12.73 17.67 5.58
C SER A 626 12.17 17.47 4.16
N THR A 627 11.38 18.43 3.71
CA THR A 627 10.71 18.43 2.41
C THR A 627 10.97 19.72 1.63
N ILE A 628 10.79 19.65 0.31
CA ILE A 628 11.13 20.70 -0.65
C ILE A 628 9.89 21.00 -1.49
N SER A 629 9.50 22.28 -1.57
CA SER A 629 8.48 22.72 -2.52
C SER A 629 9.10 22.82 -3.92
N TRP A 630 8.89 21.79 -4.74
CA TRP A 630 9.37 21.71 -6.12
C TRP A 630 8.18 21.68 -7.08
N SER A 631 8.08 22.68 -7.97
CA SER A 631 6.97 22.84 -8.93
C SER A 631 5.56 22.83 -8.31
N GLY A 632 5.44 23.23 -7.03
CA GLY A 632 4.17 23.23 -6.28
C GLY A 632 3.80 21.89 -5.65
N GLN A 633 4.67 20.87 -5.74
CA GLN A 633 4.55 19.62 -5.00
C GLN A 633 5.58 19.60 -3.86
N SER A 634 5.23 18.98 -2.73
CA SER A 634 6.20 18.65 -1.68
C SER A 634 6.95 17.36 -2.06
N VAL A 635 8.28 17.40 -2.04
CA VAL A 635 9.16 16.28 -2.35
C VAL A 635 10.13 16.06 -1.19
N PRO A 636 10.33 14.83 -0.69
CA PRO A 636 11.30 14.56 0.37
C PRO A 636 12.72 15.00 0.00
N PHE A 637 13.44 15.56 0.97
CA PHE A 637 14.83 15.97 0.82
C PHE A 637 15.71 14.83 0.30
N LEU A 638 15.53 13.62 0.83
CA LEU A 638 16.37 12.46 0.50
C LEU A 638 16.29 12.08 -0.99
N SER A 639 15.11 11.97 -1.59
CA SER A 639 15.01 11.65 -3.03
C SER A 639 15.53 12.81 -3.88
N TYR A 640 15.15 14.05 -3.56
CA TYR A 640 15.62 15.22 -4.31
C TYR A 640 17.15 15.36 -4.29
N ALA A 641 17.77 15.24 -3.12
CA ALA A 641 19.21 15.41 -2.95
C ALA A 641 20.02 14.32 -3.66
N TYR A 642 19.57 13.06 -3.64
CA TYR A 642 20.28 11.96 -4.29
C TYR A 642 20.03 11.95 -5.81
N ASP A 643 18.78 12.13 -6.25
CA ASP A 643 18.38 11.89 -7.64
C ASP A 643 18.43 13.14 -8.51
N SER A 644 17.96 14.29 -8.00
CA SER A 644 17.67 15.49 -8.79
C SER A 644 18.66 16.65 -8.59
N LEU A 645 19.29 16.74 -7.42
CA LEU A 645 20.18 17.86 -7.09
C LEU A 645 21.52 17.77 -7.83
N ALA A 646 21.83 18.81 -8.61
CA ALA A 646 23.13 19.00 -9.24
C ALA A 646 24.23 19.34 -8.23
N MET A 647 25.47 18.94 -8.53
CA MET A 647 26.65 19.28 -7.73
C MET A 647 26.78 20.81 -7.53
N LEU A 648 27.06 21.20 -6.29
CA LEU A 648 27.27 22.58 -5.84
C LEU A 648 26.11 23.55 -6.13
N ARG A 649 24.92 23.05 -6.45
CA ARG A 649 23.72 23.87 -6.59
C ARG A 649 23.05 24.05 -5.22
N ALA A 650 22.72 25.30 -4.88
CA ALA A 650 21.93 25.61 -3.69
C ALA A 650 20.46 25.17 -3.83
N ALA A 651 19.89 24.67 -2.74
CA ALA A 651 18.47 24.33 -2.57
C ALA A 651 18.03 24.60 -1.12
N ARG A 652 16.72 24.74 -0.89
CA ARG A 652 16.12 24.92 0.44
C ARG A 652 15.14 23.79 0.77
N SER A 653 15.03 23.41 2.03
CA SER A 653 14.00 22.49 2.55
C SER A 653 13.46 22.97 3.91
N GLN A 654 12.35 22.39 4.36
CA GLN A 654 11.74 22.62 5.66
C GLN A 654 11.22 21.30 6.25
N ASP A 655 11.39 21.06 7.55
CA ASP A 655 10.84 19.89 8.26
C ASP A 655 9.44 20.15 8.85
N MET A 656 8.86 19.18 9.56
CA MET A 656 7.49 19.30 10.12
C MET A 656 7.46 20.15 11.39
N GLU A 657 8.59 20.22 12.07
CA GLU A 657 8.92 21.06 13.21
C GLU A 657 9.11 22.54 12.79
N GLY A 658 9.17 22.80 11.48
CA GLY A 658 9.20 24.13 10.87
C GLY A 658 10.60 24.69 10.63
N ASN A 659 11.67 23.97 10.98
CA ASN A 659 13.05 24.41 10.81
C ASN A 659 13.39 24.56 9.33
N TYR A 660 14.17 25.58 9.00
CA TYR A 660 14.55 25.89 7.62
C TYR A 660 15.99 25.46 7.34
N TYR A 661 16.21 24.84 6.18
CA TYR A 661 17.51 24.38 5.74
C TYR A 661 17.90 25.01 4.41
N LEU A 662 19.18 25.36 4.27
CA LEU A 662 19.80 25.80 3.01
C LEU A 662 21.02 24.92 2.76
N PHE A 663 21.04 24.19 1.64
CA PHE A 663 21.99 23.11 1.41
C PHE A 663 22.48 23.02 -0.04
N TRP A 664 23.58 22.30 -0.23
CA TRP A 664 24.08 21.90 -1.55
C TRP A 664 24.82 20.55 -1.49
N LYS A 665 24.89 19.87 -2.63
CA LYS A 665 25.67 18.63 -2.78
C LYS A 665 27.14 18.96 -3.04
N THR A 666 28.05 18.45 -2.22
CA THR A 666 29.47 18.84 -2.24
C THR A 666 30.42 17.74 -2.71
N ASP A 667 30.01 16.47 -2.67
CA ASP A 667 30.67 15.33 -3.32
C ASP A 667 29.61 14.26 -3.69
N GLN A 668 29.92 13.36 -4.63
CA GLN A 668 29.09 12.17 -4.89
C GLN A 668 29.86 11.00 -5.52
N THR A 669 29.45 9.78 -5.15
CA THR A 669 29.82 8.54 -5.84
C THR A 669 28.55 7.83 -6.28
N ASP A 670 28.44 7.53 -7.59
CA ASP A 670 27.31 6.80 -8.13
C ASP A 670 27.26 5.34 -7.65
N GLN A 671 26.05 4.76 -7.70
CA GLN A 671 25.78 3.38 -7.33
C GLN A 671 26.65 2.41 -8.15
N ARG A 672 27.25 1.40 -7.50
CA ARG A 672 28.10 0.41 -8.19
C ARG A 672 28.00 -0.99 -7.59
N THR A 673 28.16 -1.99 -8.44
CA THR A 673 28.55 -3.34 -8.02
C THR A 673 29.96 -3.27 -7.40
N PRO A 674 30.20 -3.81 -6.20
CA PRO A 674 31.55 -3.95 -5.67
C PRO A 674 32.33 -5.09 -6.34
N GLU A 675 33.62 -5.19 -6.04
CA GLU A 675 34.42 -6.40 -6.24
C GLU A 675 34.67 -7.10 -4.88
N LEU A 676 34.88 -8.42 -4.86
CA LEU A 676 35.34 -9.11 -3.65
C LEU A 676 36.73 -8.67 -3.17
N SER A 677 37.49 -8.01 -4.05
CA SER A 677 38.76 -7.32 -3.78
C SER A 677 38.60 -6.01 -3.01
N ASP A 678 37.40 -5.42 -2.95
CA ASP A 678 37.15 -4.16 -2.26
C ASP A 678 37.27 -4.31 -0.73
N PRO A 679 37.88 -3.35 -0.01
CA PRO A 679 38.08 -3.44 1.44
C PRO A 679 36.77 -3.67 2.22
N GLY A 680 36.71 -4.75 3.01
CA GLY A 680 35.55 -5.10 3.84
C GLY A 680 34.45 -5.87 3.11
N VAL A 681 34.49 -6.00 1.78
CA VAL A 681 33.44 -6.68 1.01
C VAL A 681 33.51 -8.19 1.20
N ARG A 682 34.70 -8.81 1.17
CA ARG A 682 34.83 -10.25 1.44
C ARG A 682 34.31 -10.60 2.84
N GLU A 683 34.63 -9.80 3.85
CA GLU A 683 34.17 -9.97 5.22
C GLU A 683 32.65 -9.88 5.33
N MET A 684 32.05 -8.82 4.75
CA MET A 684 30.59 -8.64 4.69
C MET A 684 29.87 -9.83 4.03
N VAL A 685 30.43 -10.37 2.95
CA VAL A 685 29.85 -11.50 2.21
C VAL A 685 30.00 -12.81 3.01
N VAL A 686 31.14 -13.02 3.68
CA VAL A 686 31.36 -14.17 4.59
C VAL A 686 30.36 -14.14 5.75
N ASP A 687 30.16 -12.98 6.38
CA ASP A 687 29.23 -12.87 7.52
C ASP A 687 27.77 -12.98 7.09
N ALA A 688 27.40 -12.46 5.91
CA ALA A 688 26.09 -12.68 5.32
C ALA A 688 25.84 -14.17 5.01
N TRP A 689 26.82 -14.88 4.45
CA TRP A 689 26.72 -16.32 4.19
C TRP A 689 26.59 -17.12 5.49
N LYS A 690 27.46 -16.86 6.48
CA LYS A 690 27.40 -17.50 7.82
C LYS A 690 26.06 -17.23 8.52
N ARG A 691 25.47 -16.03 8.37
CA ARG A 691 24.11 -15.73 8.88
C ARG A 691 23.04 -16.61 8.25
N ILE A 692 23.08 -16.83 6.94
CA ILE A 692 22.11 -17.69 6.26
C ILE A 692 22.25 -19.15 6.71
N GLU A 693 23.47 -19.69 6.72
CA GLU A 693 23.77 -21.06 7.17
C GLU A 693 23.48 -21.29 8.67
N ALA A 694 23.45 -20.22 9.48
CA ALA A 694 23.06 -20.27 10.88
C ALA A 694 21.53 -20.39 11.07
N ARG A 695 20.71 -20.07 10.06
CA ARG A 695 19.24 -20.09 10.20
C ARG A 695 18.69 -21.47 10.50
N ASP A 696 19.15 -22.50 9.79
CA ASP A 696 18.72 -23.88 10.03
C ASP A 696 19.12 -24.36 11.43
N LYS A 697 20.30 -23.97 11.92
CA LYS A 697 20.77 -24.27 13.28
C LYS A 697 19.93 -23.54 14.34
N ALA A 698 19.52 -22.31 14.07
CA ALA A 698 18.65 -21.53 14.96
C ALA A 698 17.25 -22.14 15.04
N MET A 699 16.66 -22.52 13.90
CA MET A 699 15.37 -23.22 13.85
C MET A 699 15.44 -24.56 14.58
N GLN A 700 16.47 -25.38 14.33
CA GLN A 700 16.70 -26.64 15.05
C GLN A 700 16.95 -26.45 16.56
N ALA A 701 17.42 -25.28 17.01
CA ALA A 701 17.58 -24.97 18.43
C ALA A 701 16.26 -24.52 19.06
N ALA A 702 15.52 -23.64 18.39
CA ALA A 702 14.19 -23.20 18.82
C ALA A 702 13.20 -24.38 18.92
N GLU A 703 13.17 -25.29 17.94
CA GLU A 703 12.25 -26.43 17.98
C GLU A 703 12.54 -27.38 19.15
N ARG A 704 13.82 -27.62 19.50
CA ARG A 704 14.19 -28.40 20.72
C ARG A 704 13.76 -27.72 22.02
N LEU A 705 13.79 -26.39 22.08
CA LEU A 705 13.30 -25.63 23.21
C LEU A 705 11.76 -25.68 23.27
N ALA A 706 11.08 -25.62 22.12
CA ALA A 706 9.64 -25.77 22.01
C ALA A 706 9.16 -27.18 22.41
N GLU A 707 9.81 -28.24 21.93
CA GLU A 707 9.60 -29.62 22.38
C GLU A 707 9.74 -29.74 23.91
N THR A 708 10.78 -29.13 24.49
CA THR A 708 11.03 -29.13 25.93
C THR A 708 9.90 -28.43 26.71
N ALA A 709 9.36 -27.33 26.19
CA ALA A 709 8.23 -26.62 26.78
C ALA A 709 6.90 -27.41 26.63
N ARG A 710 6.60 -27.92 25.42
CA ARG A 710 5.42 -28.76 25.14
C ARG A 710 5.39 -30.02 26.01
N ALA A 711 6.55 -30.63 26.26
CA ALA A 711 6.68 -31.81 27.12
C ALA A 711 6.40 -31.51 28.61
N LYS A 712 6.78 -30.32 29.08
CA LYS A 712 6.56 -29.88 30.48
C LYS A 712 5.16 -29.31 30.73
N LYS A 713 4.53 -28.70 29.71
CA LYS A 713 3.24 -27.99 29.80
C LYS A 713 3.22 -26.86 30.85
N ALA A 714 4.39 -26.27 31.12
CA ALA A 714 4.58 -25.18 32.07
C ALA A 714 5.04 -23.90 31.34
N PRO A 715 4.95 -22.71 31.96
CA PRO A 715 5.41 -21.44 31.40
C PRO A 715 6.82 -21.52 30.81
N LEU A 716 7.14 -20.76 29.76
CA LEU A 716 8.47 -20.79 29.14
C LEU A 716 9.56 -20.45 30.16
N ALA A 717 9.29 -19.52 31.07
CA ALA A 717 10.22 -19.14 32.15
C ALA A 717 10.57 -20.31 33.10
N GLU A 718 9.64 -21.22 33.38
CA GLU A 718 9.88 -22.43 34.18
C GLU A 718 10.45 -23.57 33.31
N SER A 719 9.87 -23.77 32.13
CA SER A 719 10.23 -24.81 31.19
C SER A 719 11.67 -24.71 30.72
N LEU A 720 12.19 -23.48 30.55
CA LEU A 720 13.53 -23.21 30.03
C LEU A 720 14.49 -22.69 31.12
N ALA A 721 14.13 -22.72 32.41
CA ALA A 721 14.94 -22.21 33.52
C ALA A 721 16.36 -22.80 33.66
N GLY A 722 16.65 -23.94 33.01
CA GLY A 722 17.99 -24.54 32.95
C GLY A 722 18.89 -23.95 31.86
N GLU A 723 18.31 -23.33 30.83
CA GLU A 723 18.99 -22.85 29.64
C GLU A 723 19.52 -21.43 29.85
N LYS A 724 20.70 -21.34 30.47
CA LYS A 724 21.31 -20.08 30.96
C LYS A 724 21.49 -18.97 29.91
N GLU A 725 21.43 -19.30 28.63
CA GLU A 725 21.57 -18.34 27.52
C GLU A 725 20.21 -17.88 26.97
N ILE A 726 19.12 -18.61 27.26
CA ILE A 726 17.79 -18.28 26.78
C ILE A 726 17.14 -17.26 27.71
N VAL A 727 16.72 -16.16 27.11
CA VAL A 727 16.06 -15.06 27.80
C VAL A 727 14.57 -15.16 27.49
N VAL A 728 13.76 -15.36 28.54
CA VAL A 728 12.30 -15.31 28.42
C VAL A 728 11.81 -13.89 28.66
N ARG A 729 10.80 -13.49 27.89
CA ARG A 729 10.04 -12.23 27.99
C ARG A 729 8.55 -12.53 27.88
N THR A 730 7.73 -11.57 28.30
CA THR A 730 6.28 -11.55 28.07
C THR A 730 5.96 -10.29 27.28
N THR A 731 4.94 -10.32 26.43
CA THR A 731 4.46 -9.14 25.70
C THR A 731 3.36 -8.41 26.48
N GLU A 732 3.12 -7.14 26.15
CA GLU A 732 1.81 -6.53 26.37
C GLU A 732 0.77 -7.14 25.39
N PRO A 733 -0.56 -6.96 25.59
CA PRO A 733 -1.59 -7.57 24.73
C PRO A 733 -1.70 -6.88 23.35
N PHE A 734 -1.42 -7.61 22.26
CA PHE A 734 -1.39 -7.07 20.89
C PHE A 734 -2.36 -7.77 19.92
N THR A 735 -2.89 -7.03 18.93
CA THR A 735 -3.62 -7.56 17.78
C THR A 735 -2.66 -7.92 16.63
N TRP A 736 -3.07 -8.72 15.64
CA TRP A 736 -2.22 -8.99 14.45
C TRP A 736 -1.96 -7.71 13.64
N ILE A 737 -3.02 -6.97 13.35
CA ILE A 737 -2.98 -5.71 12.57
C ILE A 737 -3.22 -4.53 13.51
N ASP A 738 -2.44 -3.46 13.35
CA ASP A 738 -2.64 -2.24 14.13
C ASP A 738 -3.93 -1.53 13.70
N ARG A 739 -4.88 -1.48 14.63
CA ARG A 739 -6.18 -0.81 14.49
C ARG A 739 -6.04 0.67 14.14
N THR A 740 -4.95 1.32 14.56
CA THR A 740 -4.65 2.73 14.29
C THR A 740 -4.31 2.90 12.81
N SER A 741 -3.36 2.13 12.27
CA SER A 741 -2.99 2.12 10.86
C SER A 741 -4.15 1.82 9.93
N VAL A 742 -5.06 0.91 10.31
CA VAL A 742 -6.29 0.61 9.57
C VAL A 742 -7.27 1.77 9.59
N SER A 743 -7.40 2.45 10.74
CA SER A 743 -8.27 3.62 10.87
C SER A 743 -7.72 4.82 10.10
N LEU A 744 -6.41 5.04 10.09
CA LEU A 744 -5.73 6.05 9.29
C LEU A 744 -5.85 5.76 7.78
N ALA A 745 -5.66 4.51 7.36
CA ALA A 745 -5.78 4.07 5.97
C ALA A 745 -7.21 4.25 5.41
N LEU A 746 -8.26 4.16 6.25
CA LEU A 746 -9.64 4.49 5.84
C LEU A 746 -9.81 5.95 5.40
N TYR A 747 -9.03 6.87 5.97
CA TYR A 747 -8.99 8.28 5.57
C TYR A 747 -7.88 8.58 4.55
N GLY A 748 -7.24 7.55 3.97
CA GLY A 748 -6.17 7.66 2.98
C GLY A 748 -4.76 7.88 3.56
N TYR A 749 -4.61 7.90 4.88
CA TYR A 749 -3.32 8.13 5.54
C TYR A 749 -2.51 6.84 5.68
N GLY A 750 -1.81 6.49 4.60
CA GLY A 750 -0.89 5.36 4.55
C GLY A 750 -1.58 3.99 4.36
N ALA A 751 -0.79 2.93 4.54
CA ALA A 751 -1.24 1.54 4.44
C ALA A 751 -1.39 0.90 5.83
N PRO A 752 -2.30 -0.09 6.00
CA PRO A 752 -2.40 -0.87 7.22
C PRO A 752 -1.11 -1.67 7.49
N ARG A 753 -0.78 -1.89 8.76
CA ARG A 753 0.50 -2.48 9.20
C ARG A 753 0.28 -3.59 10.22
N LEU A 754 1.25 -4.52 10.32
CA LEU A 754 1.35 -5.42 11.47
C LEU A 754 1.55 -4.59 12.75
N SER A 755 0.99 -5.05 13.87
CA SER A 755 1.19 -4.38 15.15
C SER A 755 2.65 -4.44 15.60
N THR A 756 3.13 -3.35 16.18
CA THR A 756 4.40 -3.35 16.92
C THR A 756 4.19 -4.02 18.26
N VAL A 757 4.84 -5.17 18.49
CA VAL A 757 4.68 -5.95 19.71
C VAL A 757 5.60 -5.39 20.80
N GLN A 758 5.00 -4.81 21.83
CA GLN A 758 5.72 -4.30 23.01
C GLN A 758 5.98 -5.43 24.01
N LEU A 759 7.14 -5.39 24.67
CA LEU A 759 7.48 -6.25 25.79
C LEU A 759 6.93 -5.66 27.08
N ALA A 760 6.38 -6.53 27.93
CA ALA A 760 5.83 -6.15 29.22
C ALA A 760 6.92 -5.57 30.11
N SER A 761 6.70 -4.34 30.58
CA SER A 761 7.73 -3.60 31.31
C SER A 761 8.05 -4.31 32.63
N ARG A 762 9.32 -4.67 32.82
CA ARG A 762 9.82 -5.12 34.13
C ARG A 762 9.67 -3.96 35.10
N SER A 763 8.68 -4.06 36.00
CA SER A 763 8.26 -3.00 36.92
C SER A 763 9.45 -2.21 37.46
N ALA A 764 9.71 -1.04 36.87
CA ALA A 764 10.72 -0.15 37.37
C ALA A 764 10.32 0.25 38.80
N PRO A 765 11.26 0.29 39.77
CA PRO A 765 10.96 0.93 41.04
C PRO A 765 10.53 2.37 40.72
N ALA A 766 9.42 2.83 41.31
CA ALA A 766 8.90 4.17 41.05
C ALA A 766 10.00 5.20 41.31
N VAL A 767 10.45 5.85 40.25
CA VAL A 767 11.44 6.94 40.33
C VAL A 767 10.63 8.21 40.48
N ASP A 768 10.38 8.60 41.73
CA ASP A 768 9.87 9.94 42.02
C ASP A 768 10.86 10.99 41.46
N GLU A 769 10.33 12.09 40.93
CA GLU A 769 11.05 13.31 40.49
C GLU A 769 11.91 13.22 39.20
N ALA A 770 11.26 13.25 38.02
CA ALA A 770 11.83 13.82 36.77
C ALA A 770 10.74 14.14 35.70
N GLU A 771 10.00 15.26 35.84
CA GLU A 771 8.91 15.62 34.91
C GLU A 771 9.38 16.06 33.49
N ASP A 772 10.67 16.35 33.30
CA ASP A 772 11.26 16.82 32.03
C ASP A 772 11.89 15.72 31.15
N GLN A 773 11.79 14.44 31.53
CA GLN A 773 12.30 13.33 30.71
C GLN A 773 11.16 12.65 29.96
N ALA A 774 11.26 12.62 28.62
CA ALA A 774 10.36 11.83 27.78
C ALA A 774 10.34 10.37 28.27
N PRO A 775 9.16 9.73 28.33
CA PRO A 775 9.05 8.37 28.86
C PRO A 775 9.97 7.42 28.10
N PRO A 776 10.69 6.52 28.78
CA PRO A 776 11.66 5.64 28.13
C PRO A 776 10.97 4.80 27.05
N GLU A 777 11.58 4.76 25.86
CA GLU A 777 11.05 4.02 24.72
C GLU A 777 10.73 2.56 25.10
N ALA A 778 9.50 2.12 24.80
CA ALA A 778 9.06 0.78 25.15
C ALA A 778 9.92 -0.29 24.44
N GLU A 779 10.49 -1.24 25.20
CA GLU A 779 11.23 -2.38 24.65
C GLU A 779 10.28 -3.17 23.72
N THR A 780 10.64 -3.34 22.45
CA THR A 780 9.77 -3.98 21.44
C THR A 780 10.42 -5.20 20.82
N VAL A 781 9.61 -6.17 20.40
CA VAL A 781 10.08 -7.42 19.79
C VAL A 781 10.64 -7.11 18.38
N PRO A 782 11.95 -7.32 18.12
CA PRO A 782 12.58 -6.82 16.90
C PRO A 782 12.02 -7.45 15.61
N LEU A 783 11.39 -6.60 14.79
CA LEU A 783 10.89 -6.88 13.45
C LEU A 783 10.01 -8.14 13.38
N VAL A 784 8.92 -8.17 14.16
CA VAL A 784 7.88 -9.20 14.02
C VAL A 784 7.24 -9.15 12.62
N GLY A 785 7.12 -10.31 11.99
CA GLY A 785 6.59 -10.46 10.64
C GLY A 785 5.30 -11.27 10.56
N ASN A 786 4.81 -11.50 9.35
CA ASN A 786 3.56 -12.25 9.16
C ASN A 786 3.64 -13.70 9.63
N ASP A 787 4.82 -14.34 9.54
CA ASP A 787 5.10 -15.70 10.07
C ASP A 787 4.90 -15.79 11.59
N PHE A 788 5.38 -14.77 12.32
CA PHE A 788 5.17 -14.62 13.75
C PHE A 788 3.69 -14.42 14.08
N MET A 789 3.04 -13.46 13.44
CA MET A 789 1.62 -13.14 13.70
C MET A 789 0.69 -14.31 13.39
N GLN A 790 0.92 -15.01 12.27
CA GLN A 790 0.19 -16.21 11.89
C GLN A 790 0.40 -17.35 12.88
N THR A 791 1.63 -17.55 13.36
CA THR A 791 1.92 -18.56 14.39
C THR A 791 1.20 -18.24 15.71
N VAL A 792 1.22 -16.98 16.16
CA VAL A 792 0.48 -16.55 17.36
C VAL A 792 -1.03 -16.79 17.20
N ALA A 793 -1.59 -16.49 16.03
CA ALA A 793 -3.02 -16.59 15.77
C ALA A 793 -3.55 -18.04 15.61
N LEU A 794 -2.66 -18.99 15.32
CA LEU A 794 -2.99 -20.42 15.18
C LEU A 794 -2.87 -21.23 16.48
N LEU A 795 -2.24 -20.69 17.52
CA LEU A 795 -2.03 -21.36 18.81
C LEU A 795 -3.19 -21.10 19.78
N GLU A 796 -3.64 -22.13 20.49
CA GLU A 796 -4.54 -21.96 21.63
C GLU A 796 -3.79 -21.53 22.91
N PRO A 797 -4.46 -20.86 23.89
CA PRO A 797 -3.85 -20.49 25.17
C PRO A 797 -3.19 -21.68 25.89
N GLY A 798 -1.89 -21.55 26.11
CA GLY A 798 -1.01 -22.55 26.72
C GLY A 798 -0.16 -23.37 25.74
N GLU A 799 -0.49 -23.37 24.44
CA GLU A 799 0.27 -24.04 23.38
C GLU A 799 1.58 -23.32 23.02
N VAL A 800 2.49 -24.05 22.36
CA VAL A 800 3.84 -23.56 22.02
C VAL A 800 4.18 -23.77 20.55
N GLY A 801 4.41 -22.67 19.83
CA GLY A 801 4.87 -22.64 18.44
C GLY A 801 6.28 -22.07 18.30
N VAL A 802 6.76 -22.01 17.06
CA VAL A 802 8.08 -21.47 16.69
C VAL A 802 7.93 -20.68 15.40
N ALA A 803 8.46 -19.45 15.36
CA ALA A 803 8.37 -18.58 14.19
C ALA A 803 9.60 -17.69 14.01
N TRP A 804 9.78 -17.19 12.79
CA TRP A 804 10.82 -16.21 12.45
C TRP A 804 10.39 -14.77 12.70
N ASN A 805 11.38 -13.92 12.99
CA ASN A 805 11.28 -12.49 12.74
C ASN A 805 11.58 -12.15 11.25
N GLU A 806 11.23 -10.95 10.82
CA GLU A 806 11.37 -10.46 9.44
C GLU A 806 12.64 -9.60 9.30
N PRO A 807 13.81 -10.23 9.55
CA PRO A 807 14.76 -10.54 8.47
C PRO A 807 15.34 -11.97 8.57
N LYS A 808 14.69 -12.88 9.32
CA LYS A 808 15.23 -14.18 9.74
C LYS A 808 16.58 -14.05 10.45
N THR A 809 16.61 -13.24 11.51
CA THR A 809 17.76 -13.02 12.40
C THR A 809 17.53 -13.52 13.83
N VAL A 810 16.28 -13.70 14.23
CA VAL A 810 15.87 -14.32 15.50
C VAL A 810 14.75 -15.32 15.22
N VAL A 811 14.86 -16.51 15.79
CA VAL A 811 13.72 -17.43 15.93
C VAL A 811 13.14 -17.24 17.32
N TYR A 812 11.82 -17.07 17.41
CA TYR A 812 11.11 -17.03 18.68
C TYR A 812 10.44 -18.38 18.94
N VAL A 813 10.64 -18.94 20.13
CA VAL A 813 9.72 -19.94 20.69
C VAL A 813 8.62 -19.15 21.40
N ILE A 814 7.38 -19.38 20.98
CA ILE A 814 6.21 -18.57 21.34
C ILE A 814 5.26 -19.44 22.14
N ARG A 815 4.80 -18.95 23.29
CA ARG A 815 3.71 -19.57 24.04
C ARG A 815 2.60 -18.57 24.29
N VAL A 816 1.40 -18.82 23.78
CA VAL A 816 0.24 -17.97 24.07
C VAL A 816 -0.14 -18.16 25.53
N LEU A 817 -0.27 -17.06 26.28
CA LEU A 817 -0.79 -17.09 27.66
C LEU A 817 -2.30 -17.01 27.66
N GLU A 818 -2.84 -16.09 26.87
CA GLU A 818 -4.26 -15.75 26.80
C GLU A 818 -4.58 -15.06 25.47
N THR A 819 -5.86 -15.07 25.11
CA THR A 819 -6.41 -14.29 23.99
C THR A 819 -7.69 -13.62 24.43
N SER A 820 -7.87 -12.34 24.09
CA SER A 820 -9.03 -11.54 24.48
C SER A 820 -9.61 -10.78 23.28
N PRO A 821 -10.95 -10.66 23.14
CA PRO A 821 -11.98 -11.38 23.90
C PRO A 821 -12.07 -12.87 23.49
N PRO A 822 -12.76 -13.71 24.30
CA PRO A 822 -13.02 -15.12 23.97
C PRO A 822 -13.68 -15.32 22.60
N THR A 823 -13.48 -16.49 21.98
CA THR A 823 -13.96 -16.77 20.61
C THR A 823 -15.46 -16.57 20.42
N ASP A 824 -16.29 -16.94 21.40
CA ASP A 824 -17.74 -16.81 21.31
C ASP A 824 -18.21 -15.35 21.45
N ASP A 825 -17.63 -14.60 22.38
CA ASP A 825 -17.90 -13.16 22.53
C ASP A 825 -17.46 -12.40 21.26
N LEU A 826 -16.26 -12.69 20.76
CA LEU A 826 -15.74 -12.14 19.51
C LEU A 826 -16.66 -12.46 18.33
N ARG A 827 -17.28 -13.64 18.30
CA ARG A 827 -18.28 -14.02 17.29
C ARG A 827 -19.58 -13.24 17.43
N GLN A 828 -20.07 -12.97 18.64
CA GLN A 828 -21.22 -12.08 18.82
C GLN A 828 -20.89 -10.65 18.38
N MET A 829 -19.71 -10.14 18.74
CA MET A 829 -19.24 -8.82 18.30
C MET A 829 -19.15 -8.75 16.77
N PHE A 830 -18.64 -9.78 16.09
CA PHE A 830 -18.61 -9.84 14.62
C PHE A 830 -20.01 -9.75 13.98
N LEU A 831 -21.02 -10.37 14.60
CA LEU A 831 -22.40 -10.34 14.08
C LEU A 831 -23.13 -9.01 14.33
N VAL A 832 -22.60 -8.14 15.21
CA VAL A 832 -23.25 -6.89 15.64
C VAL A 832 -22.48 -5.63 15.23
N SER A 833 -21.15 -5.62 15.36
CA SER A 833 -20.30 -4.42 15.23
C SER A 833 -19.15 -4.53 14.22
N ALA A 834 -19.12 -5.58 13.38
CA ALA A 834 -18.11 -5.71 12.32
C ALA A 834 -18.24 -4.63 11.24
N ASN A 835 -17.35 -3.64 11.28
CA ASN A 835 -17.25 -2.60 10.25
C ASN A 835 -16.72 -3.19 8.92
N PRO A 836 -17.53 -3.22 7.84
CA PRO A 836 -17.11 -3.83 6.57
C PRO A 836 -15.96 -3.08 5.88
N GLN A 837 -15.79 -1.78 6.15
CA GLN A 837 -14.72 -0.99 5.55
C GLN A 837 -13.37 -1.30 6.18
N GLN A 838 -13.29 -1.42 7.52
CA GLN A 838 -12.08 -1.86 8.21
C GLN A 838 -11.65 -3.27 7.74
N ILE A 839 -12.61 -4.19 7.62
CA ILE A 839 -12.37 -5.54 7.07
C ILE A 839 -11.87 -5.47 5.62
N ASN A 840 -12.39 -4.57 4.79
CA ASN A 840 -11.95 -4.42 3.40
C ASN A 840 -10.58 -3.72 3.27
N VAL A 841 -10.16 -2.91 4.25
CA VAL A 841 -8.78 -2.37 4.34
C VAL A 841 -7.79 -3.49 4.65
N VAL A 842 -8.08 -4.38 5.61
CA VAL A 842 -7.25 -5.57 5.86
C VAL A 842 -7.23 -6.50 4.64
N ALA A 843 -8.39 -6.75 4.01
CA ALA A 843 -8.46 -7.56 2.80
C ALA A 843 -7.61 -7.00 1.64
N GLN A 844 -7.42 -5.68 1.53
CA GLN A 844 -6.55 -5.10 0.49
C GLN A 844 -5.07 -5.48 0.69
N LEU A 845 -4.61 -5.69 1.92
CA LEU A 845 -3.26 -6.12 2.22
C LEU A 845 -3.02 -7.57 1.74
N ASP A 846 -3.89 -8.50 2.14
CA ASP A 846 -3.81 -9.90 1.71
C ASP A 846 -4.00 -10.07 0.19
N ARG A 847 -4.88 -9.27 -0.45
CA ARG A 847 -5.01 -9.22 -1.92
C ARG A 847 -3.72 -8.77 -2.61
N TRP A 848 -2.99 -7.83 -2.02
CA TRP A 848 -1.71 -7.37 -2.57
C TRP A 848 -0.65 -8.46 -2.49
N PHE A 849 -0.50 -9.12 -1.33
CA PHE A 849 0.40 -10.27 -1.19
C PHE A 849 0.04 -11.41 -2.15
N ALA A 850 -1.24 -11.78 -2.26
CA ALA A 850 -1.71 -12.81 -3.19
C ALA A 850 -1.41 -12.49 -4.67
N TYR A 851 -1.43 -11.22 -5.07
CA TYR A 851 -1.00 -10.79 -6.40
C TYR A 851 0.52 -10.93 -6.60
N GLN A 852 1.33 -10.57 -5.60
CA GLN A 852 2.79 -10.73 -5.65
C GLN A 852 3.20 -12.22 -5.73
N ASP A 853 2.59 -13.08 -4.93
CA ASP A 853 2.83 -14.53 -4.99
C ASP A 853 2.37 -15.13 -6.32
N TRP A 854 1.29 -14.62 -6.93
CA TRP A 854 0.86 -15.01 -8.27
C TRP A 854 1.87 -14.60 -9.35
N LEU A 855 2.42 -13.38 -9.31
CA LEU A 855 3.49 -12.94 -10.21
C LEU A 855 4.74 -13.81 -10.09
N LYS A 856 5.21 -14.04 -8.87
CA LYS A 856 6.35 -14.93 -8.57
C LYS A 856 6.09 -16.37 -9.02
N GLY A 857 4.83 -16.81 -8.94
CA GLY A 857 4.34 -18.06 -9.53
C GLY A 857 4.47 -18.10 -11.06
N LEU A 858 4.20 -16.99 -11.77
CA LEU A 858 4.44 -16.88 -13.22
C LEU A 858 5.93 -16.89 -13.57
N GLU A 859 6.79 -16.17 -12.83
CA GLU A 859 8.24 -16.20 -13.04
C GLU A 859 8.79 -17.63 -12.89
N THR A 860 8.37 -18.32 -11.82
CA THR A 860 8.71 -19.72 -11.57
C THR A 860 8.18 -20.64 -12.68
N MET A 861 6.94 -20.43 -13.14
CA MET A 861 6.31 -21.21 -14.23
C MET A 861 6.97 -20.98 -15.60
N ALA A 862 7.57 -19.80 -15.83
CA ALA A 862 8.38 -19.52 -17.01
C ALA A 862 9.78 -20.14 -16.91
N GLY A 863 10.24 -20.48 -15.71
CA GLY A 863 11.65 -20.73 -15.42
C GLY A 863 12.49 -19.50 -15.75
N LEU A 864 12.08 -18.34 -15.23
CA LEU A 864 12.69 -17.04 -15.50
C LEU A 864 13.94 -16.84 -14.65
N GLU A 865 15.08 -16.65 -15.31
CA GLU A 865 16.38 -16.38 -14.66
C GLU A 865 16.99 -15.10 -15.24
N TRP A 866 17.41 -14.20 -14.35
CA TRP A 866 18.13 -12.98 -14.72
C TRP A 866 19.62 -13.27 -14.95
N GLN A 867 20.17 -12.74 -16.03
CA GLN A 867 21.57 -12.91 -16.43
C GLN A 867 22.33 -11.59 -16.23
N GLN A 868 23.58 -11.66 -15.77
CA GLN A 868 24.46 -10.50 -15.47
C GLN A 868 25.60 -10.34 -16.50
#